data_AF-A0A450YKB6-F1
#
_entry.id   AF-A0A450YKB6-F1
#
_cell.length_a   1.000
_cell.length_b   1.000
_cell.length_c   1.000
_cell.angle_alpha   90.00
_cell.angle_beta   90.00
_cell.angle_gamma   90.00
#
_symmetry.space_group_name_H-M   'P 1'
#
loop_
_entity.id
_entity.type
_entity.pdbx_description
1 polymer ?
#
loop_
_entity_poly.entity_id
_entity_poly.type
_entity_poly.pdbx_seq_one_letter_code
_entity_poly.pdbx_strand_id
1 'polypeptide(L)'
;MSTTEEQEIRLKINELDGDNFSLDGRRKKYIKYAILGALAILIVAGVAWYCMAWCTKPQPPKLAVHSNVSDAEVSIDEEAPYPASLKARALAAGEHLIRMDNTGFPPFETRVNLKKGENHTVHVLHVSGIGDPGPDLVVDANIPKSRVYIDGEEVGRTKTSHLTPDPGKHEIRVEQEGYQPVRIPIDLVAGKRHMVYATLTEQIQGATLLIKANVSAYVLYINGEGPIRTETNHALAPGEHKIRVEREGYSPFETSIRVDMGERHMLHATLMPIDCSSIPDLVVDANVPESRLYIDGRNVGAVGPIPHALLPGRHRIKVKREGYPPFEVGIDLAEGRCTLHATLMEPKQGCYRNCRVEPLLPDPLQPVETRAVCAGLQGNAKAPEMIEIPPGKEGADLPEGEADPHSSEDSRHGHLPGPFSLGKTEVTFEEYDRFACATGRELPRDHGWGRKRQPVINVDWNDAVAYAQWLSRKTGRQYRLPTEAEWEYAARAGSAGTYFWGDDPQSACDYANAYDVSAKKEHNYYWRGLSCNDGQKNTAPVGSYKPNAFGLFDMIGNAREWTADCWRARGKAREHGAPSQATDAACSWRVTRGGAWHSQAEHLQSAHRGKLTVHGRINSVGFRLAEDL
;
A
#
# COMPACT_ATOMS: atom_id res chain seq x y z
N MET A 1 63.89 37.44 84.15
CA MET A 1 64.05 38.29 85.34
C MET A 1 63.58 37.45 86.53
N SER A 2 64.35 36.44 86.95
CA SER A 2 65.48 36.41 87.91
C SER A 2 65.09 36.81 89.33
N THR A 3 65.24 35.85 90.24
CA THR A 3 64.85 35.80 91.67
C THR A 3 65.39 36.94 92.56
N THR A 4 66.25 37.80 92.03
CA THR A 4 66.84 38.95 92.71
C THR A 4 65.92 40.18 92.70
N GLU A 5 65.15 40.38 91.62
CA GLU A 5 64.26 41.55 91.48
C GLU A 5 62.96 41.39 92.28
N GLU A 6 62.56 40.15 92.58
CA GLU A 6 61.39 39.86 93.42
C GLU A 6 61.67 40.13 94.91
N GLN A 7 62.93 39.99 95.35
CA GLN A 7 63.34 40.35 96.73
C GLN A 7 63.44 41.86 96.94
N GLU A 8 63.90 42.62 95.94
CA GLU A 8 63.98 44.10 96.01
C GLU A 8 62.60 44.75 96.09
N ILE A 9 61.60 44.17 95.42
CA ILE A 9 60.22 44.65 95.49
C ILE A 9 59.59 44.33 96.85
N ARG A 10 59.90 43.17 97.47
CA ARG A 10 59.39 42.81 98.81
C ARG A 10 59.99 43.67 99.92
N LEU A 11 61.27 44.05 99.83
CA LEU A 11 61.91 44.95 100.81
C LEU A 11 61.32 46.37 100.76
N LYS A 12 61.08 46.92 99.57
CA LYS A 12 60.45 48.26 99.39
C LYS A 12 58.98 48.33 99.81
N ILE A 13 58.27 47.20 99.87
CA ILE A 13 56.89 47.14 100.37
C ILE A 13 56.84 47.14 101.91
N ASN A 14 57.84 46.56 102.58
CA ASN A 14 57.89 46.52 104.06
C ASN A 14 58.40 47.83 104.69
N GLU A 15 59.18 48.65 103.97
CA GLU A 15 59.56 50.00 104.41
C GLU A 15 58.38 51.01 104.41
N LEU A 16 57.26 50.68 103.76
CA LEU A 16 56.06 51.53 103.70
C LEU A 16 55.08 51.34 104.87
N ASP A 17 55.34 50.41 105.78
CA ASP A 17 54.51 50.18 106.99
C ASP A 17 55.19 50.67 108.29
N GLY A 18 56.35 51.33 108.20
CA GLY A 18 57.01 52.02 109.31
C GLY A 18 56.73 53.53 109.30
N ASP A 19 56.12 54.00 110.40
CA ASP A 19 55.95 55.39 110.82
C ASP A 19 54.92 56.29 110.09
N ASN A 20 53.77 56.39 110.77
CA ASN A 20 53.02 57.63 111.02
C ASN A 20 52.71 58.52 109.82
N PHE A 21 51.78 58.13 108.94
CA PHE A 21 50.77 59.08 108.44
C PHE A 21 49.49 58.33 108.03
N SER A 22 48.40 58.64 108.74
CA SER A 22 47.05 58.13 108.50
C SER A 22 46.57 58.45 107.08
N LEU A 23 46.40 57.42 106.24
CA LEU A 23 45.71 57.50 104.95
C LEU A 23 44.83 56.25 104.72
N ASP A 24 43.56 56.52 104.41
CA ASP A 24 42.40 55.63 104.35
C ASP A 24 42.55 54.39 103.42
N GLY A 25 42.00 53.25 103.85
CA GLY A 25 42.17 51.90 103.29
C GLY A 25 41.68 51.69 101.85
N ARG A 26 41.06 52.69 101.22
CA ARG A 26 40.65 52.63 99.81
C ARG A 26 41.84 52.76 98.84
N ARG A 27 42.91 53.48 99.21
CA ARG A 27 44.05 53.71 98.31
C ARG A 27 44.98 52.49 98.16
N LYS A 28 45.18 51.70 99.22
CA LYS A 28 45.98 50.44 99.14
C LYS A 28 45.33 49.39 98.22
N LYS A 29 43.98 49.37 98.11
CA LYS A 29 43.25 48.48 97.18
C LYS A 29 43.44 48.90 95.71
N TYR A 30 43.40 50.19 95.42
CA TYR A 30 43.56 50.74 94.07
C TYR A 30 44.93 50.45 93.48
N ILE A 31 46.00 50.57 94.27
CA ILE A 31 47.37 50.28 93.80
C ILE A 31 47.53 48.79 93.47
N LYS A 32 46.94 47.89 94.28
CA LYS A 32 46.94 46.45 94.00
C LYS A 32 46.18 46.09 92.72
N TYR A 33 45.03 46.70 92.47
CA TYR A 33 44.27 46.50 91.23
C TYR A 33 44.97 47.12 90.01
N ALA A 34 45.67 48.24 90.18
CA ALA A 34 46.46 48.84 89.11
C ALA A 34 47.63 47.96 88.67
N ILE A 35 48.34 47.33 89.62
CA ILE A 35 49.46 46.42 89.32
C ILE A 35 48.96 45.11 88.68
N LEU A 36 47.88 44.52 89.20
CA LEU A 36 47.24 43.34 88.60
C LEU A 36 46.67 43.64 87.20
N GLY A 37 46.10 44.83 87.01
CA GLY A 37 45.64 45.32 85.72
C GLY A 37 46.80 45.48 84.73
N ALA A 38 47.91 46.07 85.16
CA ALA A 38 49.10 46.23 84.32
C ALA A 38 49.73 44.89 83.92
N LEU A 39 49.81 43.92 84.83
CA LEU A 39 50.28 42.56 84.55
C LEU A 39 49.34 41.80 83.60
N ALA A 40 48.02 41.93 83.78
CA ALA A 40 47.05 41.36 82.85
C ALA A 40 47.16 41.99 81.45
N ILE A 41 47.38 43.32 81.37
CA ILE A 41 47.58 44.02 80.10
C ILE A 41 48.88 43.57 79.43
N LEU A 42 49.98 43.38 80.17
CA LEU A 42 51.25 42.91 79.60
C LEU A 42 51.19 41.45 79.13
N ILE A 43 50.44 40.58 79.83
CA ILE A 43 50.21 39.20 79.38
C ILE A 43 49.33 39.19 78.13
N VAL A 44 48.25 39.97 78.11
CA VAL A 44 47.38 40.10 76.93
C VAL A 44 48.14 40.72 75.76
N ALA A 45 49.00 41.72 76.00
CA ALA A 45 49.86 42.32 74.98
C ALA A 45 50.94 41.36 74.47
N GLY A 46 51.52 40.53 75.36
CA GLY A 46 52.48 39.50 74.99
C GLY A 46 51.87 38.37 74.17
N VAL A 47 50.68 37.89 74.56
CA VAL A 47 49.90 36.92 73.77
C VAL A 47 49.42 37.54 72.46
N ALA A 48 48.97 38.79 72.45
CA ALA A 48 48.59 39.51 71.23
C ALA A 48 49.79 39.73 70.31
N TRP A 49 50.97 40.06 70.83
CA TRP A 49 52.18 40.23 70.05
C TRP A 49 52.70 38.89 69.51
N TYR A 50 52.65 37.81 70.29
CA TYR A 50 53.00 36.47 69.81
C TYR A 50 52.01 35.97 68.76
N CYS A 51 50.70 36.18 68.95
CA CYS A 51 49.67 35.90 67.93
C CYS A 51 49.85 36.77 66.68
N MET A 52 50.20 38.06 66.82
CA MET A 52 50.49 38.93 65.66
C MET A 52 51.79 38.53 64.95
N ALA A 53 52.85 38.15 65.68
CA ALA A 53 54.13 37.74 65.12
C ALA A 53 54.07 36.35 64.44
N TRP A 54 53.21 35.46 64.93
CA TRP A 54 52.98 34.14 64.32
C TRP A 54 51.95 34.20 63.18
N CYS A 55 51.00 35.14 63.22
CA CYS A 55 50.11 35.45 62.08
C CYS A 55 50.79 36.26 60.96
N THR A 56 51.97 36.84 61.18
CA THR A 56 52.66 37.69 60.16
C THR A 56 53.82 37.00 59.44
N LYS A 57 54.09 35.71 59.69
CA LYS A 57 55.01 34.96 58.81
C LYS A 57 54.34 34.76 57.46
N PRO A 58 54.86 35.34 56.37
CA PRO A 58 54.19 35.29 55.07
C PRO A 58 54.23 33.84 54.56
N GLN A 59 53.06 33.22 54.47
CA GLN A 59 52.91 31.88 53.91
C GLN A 59 53.33 31.91 52.43
N PRO A 60 54.05 30.89 51.93
CA PRO A 60 54.28 30.77 50.50
C PRO A 60 52.94 30.66 49.78
N PRO A 61 52.78 31.30 48.60
CA PRO A 61 51.56 31.15 47.83
C PRO A 61 51.32 29.68 47.53
N LYS A 62 50.06 29.27 47.55
CA LYS A 62 49.68 27.90 47.20
C LYS A 62 48.91 27.91 45.89
N LEU A 63 49.31 27.04 44.98
CA LEU A 63 48.64 26.81 43.71
C LEU A 63 47.91 25.47 43.75
N ALA A 64 46.59 25.50 43.54
CA ALA A 64 45.79 24.32 43.26
C ALA A 64 45.39 24.30 41.78
N VAL A 65 45.42 23.13 41.16
CA VAL A 65 44.94 22.95 39.78
C VAL A 65 43.84 21.90 39.80
N HIS A 66 42.67 22.27 39.31
CA HIS A 66 41.52 21.38 39.23
C HIS A 66 41.10 21.18 37.78
N SER A 67 41.06 19.92 37.36
CA SER A 67 40.54 19.51 36.07
C SER A 67 39.28 18.66 36.23
N ASN A 68 38.36 18.77 35.27
CA ASN A 68 37.21 17.86 35.14
C ASN A 68 37.52 16.60 34.29
N VAL A 69 38.73 16.49 33.74
CA VAL A 69 39.20 15.35 32.93
C VAL A 69 40.05 14.42 33.80
N SER A 70 39.66 13.14 33.89
CA SER A 70 40.17 12.20 34.89
C SER A 70 41.58 11.65 34.60
N ASP A 71 42.03 11.64 33.35
CA ASP A 71 43.33 11.13 32.90
C ASP A 71 44.37 12.24 32.65
N ALA A 72 44.06 13.49 33.01
CA ALA A 72 44.96 14.60 32.78
C ALA A 72 46.23 14.54 33.65
N GLU A 73 47.33 15.01 33.09
CA GLU A 73 48.61 15.15 33.78
C GLU A 73 49.01 16.63 33.80
N VAL A 74 49.36 17.16 34.98
CA VAL A 74 49.71 18.57 35.19
C VAL A 74 51.20 18.69 35.52
N SER A 75 51.92 19.51 34.76
CA SER A 75 53.30 19.91 35.04
C SER A 75 53.41 21.42 35.33
N ILE A 76 54.38 21.80 36.16
CA ILE A 76 54.66 23.19 36.53
C ILE A 76 56.14 23.44 36.27
N ASP A 77 56.46 24.49 35.49
CA ASP A 77 57.83 24.87 35.10
C ASP A 77 58.68 23.71 34.55
N GLU A 78 58.06 22.86 33.71
CA GLU A 78 58.69 21.68 33.08
C GLU A 78 59.16 20.58 34.06
N GLU A 79 58.71 20.62 35.33
CA GLU A 79 58.90 19.52 36.28
C GLU A 79 58.04 18.29 35.92
N ALA A 80 58.42 17.12 36.47
CA ALA A 80 57.72 15.86 36.24
C ALA A 80 56.22 15.94 36.59
N PRO A 81 55.33 15.36 35.74
CA PRO A 81 53.89 15.57 35.84
C PRO A 81 53.24 14.93 37.07
N TYR A 82 52.15 15.54 37.53
CA TYR A 82 51.28 15.11 38.62
C TYR A 82 49.90 14.68 38.08
N PRO A 83 49.18 13.74 38.74
CA PRO A 83 47.84 13.33 38.30
C PRO A 83 46.78 14.42 38.46
N ALA A 84 45.78 14.39 37.56
CA ALA A 84 44.72 15.33 37.15
C ALA A 84 44.15 16.40 38.10
N SER A 85 44.38 16.34 39.42
CA SER A 85 43.95 17.37 40.35
C SER A 85 44.98 17.55 41.46
N LEU A 86 45.88 18.49 41.27
CA LEU A 86 46.91 18.84 42.25
C LEU A 86 46.28 19.58 43.43
N LYS A 87 46.25 18.94 44.60
CA LYS A 87 45.84 19.58 45.86
C LYS A 87 46.90 20.60 46.28
N ALA A 88 46.53 21.88 46.26
CA ALA A 88 47.26 23.07 46.77
C ALA A 88 48.75 22.87 47.13
N ARG A 89 49.66 23.15 46.19
CA ARG A 89 51.13 23.09 46.35
C ARG A 89 51.71 24.46 46.66
N ALA A 90 52.58 24.55 47.66
CA ALA A 90 53.30 25.79 47.97
C ALA A 90 54.43 26.03 46.95
N LEU A 91 54.45 27.21 46.34
CA LEU A 91 55.45 27.63 45.35
C LEU A 91 56.10 28.96 45.75
N ALA A 92 57.18 29.34 45.06
CA ALA A 92 57.76 30.66 45.23
C ALA A 92 56.82 31.75 44.70
N ALA A 93 57.03 33.00 45.12
CA ALA A 93 56.32 34.13 44.50
C ALA A 93 57.01 34.49 43.18
N GLY A 94 56.24 34.63 42.10
CA GLY A 94 56.77 34.81 40.75
C GLY A 94 55.86 34.21 39.69
N GLU A 95 56.28 34.32 38.43
CA GLU A 95 55.55 33.77 37.28
C GLU A 95 55.91 32.29 37.10
N HIS A 96 54.89 31.44 36.97
CA HIS A 96 55.02 30.00 36.81
C HIS A 96 54.22 29.55 35.58
N LEU A 97 54.80 28.68 34.76
CA LEU A 97 54.14 28.06 33.60
C LEU A 97 53.47 26.76 34.05
N ILE A 98 52.17 26.66 33.81
CA ILE A 98 51.39 25.46 34.07
C ILE A 98 51.05 24.84 32.71
N ARG A 99 51.42 23.58 32.54
CA ARG A 99 51.07 22.79 31.36
C ARG A 99 50.26 21.58 31.77
N MET A 100 49.25 21.26 30.98
CA MET A 100 48.38 20.12 31.20
C MET A 100 48.20 19.35 29.89
N ASP A 101 48.58 18.07 29.93
CA ASP A 101 48.49 17.14 28.81
C ASP A 101 47.47 16.04 29.15
N ASN A 102 46.70 15.57 28.18
CA ASN A 102 45.74 14.47 28.34
C ASN A 102 45.46 13.76 27.01
N THR A 103 44.77 12.62 27.06
CA THR A 103 44.41 11.89 25.85
C THR A 103 43.15 12.50 25.23
N GLY A 104 43.23 12.95 23.98
CA GLY A 104 42.05 13.37 23.20
C GLY A 104 41.66 14.85 23.29
N PHE A 105 42.44 15.71 23.94
CA PHE A 105 42.29 17.18 23.85
C PHE A 105 43.63 17.86 23.53
N PRO A 106 43.63 19.07 22.94
CA PRO A 106 44.86 19.84 22.76
C PRO A 106 45.52 20.17 24.11
N PRO A 107 46.86 20.21 24.18
CA PRO A 107 47.55 20.55 25.42
C PRO A 107 47.22 21.99 25.84
N PHE A 108 46.99 22.17 27.14
CA PHE A 108 46.69 23.48 27.72
C PHE A 108 47.94 24.05 28.40
N GLU A 109 48.25 25.31 28.10
CA GLU A 109 49.35 26.04 28.74
C GLU A 109 48.88 27.42 29.20
N THR A 110 49.24 27.78 30.44
CA THR A 110 48.97 29.13 30.96
C THR A 110 50.06 29.56 31.95
N ARG A 111 50.25 30.87 32.08
CA ARG A 111 51.17 31.45 33.06
C ARG A 111 50.41 32.12 34.18
N VAL A 112 50.83 31.84 35.41
CA VAL A 112 50.25 32.43 36.62
C VAL A 112 51.33 33.12 37.40
N ASN A 113 51.10 34.39 37.75
CA ASN A 113 52.00 35.15 38.61
C ASN A 113 51.50 35.09 40.06
N LEU A 114 52.18 34.32 40.90
CA LEU A 114 51.82 34.09 42.28
C LEU A 114 52.38 35.18 43.19
N LYS A 115 51.50 35.86 43.93
CA LYS A 115 51.88 36.87 44.91
C LYS A 115 51.93 36.27 46.31
N LYS A 116 52.84 36.81 47.13
CA LYS A 116 53.14 36.29 48.48
C LYS A 116 51.89 36.26 49.36
N GLY A 117 51.57 35.10 49.94
CA GLY A 117 50.43 34.92 50.86
C GLY A 117 49.08 34.67 50.19
N GLU A 118 49.00 34.61 48.85
CA GLU A 118 47.76 34.32 48.13
C GLU A 118 47.66 32.83 47.76
N ASN A 119 46.46 32.27 47.94
CA ASN A 119 46.11 30.98 47.35
C ASN A 119 45.51 31.24 45.98
N HIS A 120 46.08 30.60 44.96
CA HIS A 120 45.60 30.68 43.60
C HIS A 120 45.06 29.32 43.18
N THR A 121 43.89 29.31 42.55
CA THR A 121 43.28 28.09 42.04
C THR A 121 43.05 28.26 40.55
N VAL A 122 43.65 27.38 39.75
CA VAL A 122 43.42 27.32 38.32
C VAL A 122 42.43 26.20 38.05
N HIS A 123 41.26 26.57 37.52
CA HIS A 123 40.28 25.62 37.04
C HIS A 123 40.48 25.45 35.54
N VAL A 124 40.93 24.26 35.14
CA VAL A 124 41.02 23.88 33.74
C VAL A 124 39.83 22.99 33.44
N LEU A 125 38.77 23.60 32.94
CA LEU A 125 37.54 22.88 32.58
C LEU A 125 37.57 22.64 31.07
N HIS A 126 37.78 21.39 30.65
CA HIS A 126 37.44 21.00 29.30
C HIS A 126 35.93 20.87 29.22
N VAL A 127 35.29 21.88 28.64
CA VAL A 127 33.89 21.81 28.27
C VAL A 127 33.84 21.00 26.98
N SER A 128 33.19 19.84 26.97
CA SER A 128 32.91 19.13 25.73
C SER A 128 32.07 20.04 24.83
N GLY A 129 32.74 20.73 23.92
CA GLY A 129 32.18 21.76 23.06
C GLY A 129 33.31 22.54 22.38
N ILE A 130 33.63 22.18 21.13
CA ILE A 130 34.69 22.73 20.25
C ILE A 130 36.03 21.95 20.30
N GLY A 131 35.98 20.62 20.25
CA GLY A 131 36.59 19.94 19.10
C GLY A 131 35.46 19.76 18.08
N ASP A 132 35.73 19.87 16.78
CA ASP A 132 34.72 19.74 15.73
C ASP A 132 33.79 18.57 16.08
N PRO A 133 32.49 18.79 16.39
CA PRO A 133 31.67 17.74 16.96
C PRO A 133 31.72 16.57 15.98
N GLY A 134 32.05 15.37 16.47
CA GLY A 134 31.94 14.16 15.66
C GLY A 134 30.58 14.18 14.95
N PRO A 135 30.48 13.68 13.71
CA PRO A 135 29.28 13.77 12.90
C PRO A 135 28.01 13.51 13.73
N ASP A 136 27.07 14.45 13.74
CA ASP A 136 25.79 14.25 14.45
C ASP A 136 24.89 13.40 13.56
N LEU A 137 24.93 12.08 13.73
CA LEU A 137 24.15 11.14 12.95
C LEU A 137 22.84 10.81 13.68
N VAL A 138 21.73 11.09 13.00
CA VAL A 138 20.39 10.67 13.41
C VAL A 138 19.91 9.59 12.45
N VAL A 139 19.63 8.41 12.99
CA VAL A 139 19.03 7.30 12.23
C VAL A 139 17.59 7.11 12.66
N ASP A 140 16.67 7.27 11.72
CA ASP A 140 15.25 7.02 11.90
C ASP A 140 14.77 5.95 10.90
N ALA A 141 13.60 5.38 11.16
CA ALA A 141 12.96 4.42 10.27
C ALA A 141 11.43 4.50 10.34
N ASN A 142 10.79 3.92 9.34
CA ASN A 142 9.34 3.71 9.34
C ASN A 142 8.87 2.84 10.52
N ILE A 143 9.72 1.95 11.04
CA ILE A 143 9.48 1.19 12.27
C ILE A 143 10.33 1.79 13.41
N PRO A 144 9.72 2.30 14.50
CA PRO A 144 10.45 2.90 15.61
C PRO A 144 11.14 1.82 16.47
N LYS A 145 12.23 2.20 17.16
CA LYS A 145 13.01 1.33 18.06
C LYS A 145 13.65 0.12 17.37
N SER A 146 13.83 0.18 16.05
CA SER A 146 14.58 -0.81 15.27
C SER A 146 16.07 -0.73 15.58
N ARG A 147 16.78 -1.87 15.54
CA ARG A 147 18.20 -1.96 15.88
C ARG A 147 19.03 -1.28 14.79
N VAL A 148 20.00 -0.47 15.19
CA VAL A 148 20.91 0.25 14.31
C VAL A 148 22.31 -0.27 14.52
N TYR A 149 22.98 -0.60 13.42
CA TYR A 149 24.36 -1.04 13.38
C TYR A 149 25.18 -0.06 12.53
N ILE A 150 26.41 0.22 12.95
CA ILE A 150 27.42 0.93 12.15
C ILE A 150 28.58 -0.03 11.97
N ASP A 151 28.95 -0.31 10.72
CA ASP A 151 30.06 -1.23 10.36
C ASP A 151 29.99 -2.61 11.04
N GLY A 152 28.77 -3.07 11.33
CA GLY A 152 28.49 -4.36 11.95
C GLY A 152 28.30 -4.34 13.47
N GLU A 153 28.66 -3.26 14.16
CA GLU A 153 28.47 -3.11 15.61
C GLU A 153 27.11 -2.47 15.95
N GLU A 154 26.37 -3.02 16.92
CA GLU A 154 25.07 -2.46 17.34
C GLU A 154 25.28 -1.21 18.19
N VAL A 155 24.89 -0.05 17.66
CA VAL A 155 25.14 1.26 18.29
C VAL A 155 23.91 1.84 18.97
N GLY A 156 22.72 1.29 18.71
CA GLY A 156 21.50 1.77 19.35
C GLY A 156 20.22 1.43 18.60
N ARG A 157 19.19 2.27 18.79
CA ARG A 157 17.86 2.08 18.21
C ARG A 157 17.28 3.35 17.60
N THR A 158 16.48 3.22 16.54
CA THR A 158 15.85 4.35 15.82
C THR A 158 14.97 5.21 16.74
N LYS A 159 14.89 6.52 16.45
CA LYS A 159 14.18 7.58 17.20
C LYS A 159 14.66 7.92 18.61
N THR A 160 15.62 7.18 19.16
CA THR A 160 16.03 7.34 20.56
C THR A 160 17.43 7.87 20.78
N SER A 161 18.26 8.05 19.74
CA SER A 161 19.69 8.34 19.92
C SER A 161 20.26 9.22 18.81
N HIS A 162 21.01 10.24 19.23
CA HIS A 162 22.01 10.89 18.39
C HIS A 162 23.30 10.07 18.50
N LEU A 163 23.91 9.76 17.37
CA LEU A 163 25.12 8.95 17.28
C LEU A 163 26.26 9.85 16.82
N THR A 164 27.44 9.68 17.42
CA THR A 164 28.65 10.42 17.07
C THR A 164 29.77 9.45 16.63
N PRO A 165 29.60 8.74 15.51
CA PRO A 165 30.65 7.87 14.97
C PRO A 165 31.83 8.72 14.45
N ASP A 166 32.95 8.05 14.14
CA ASP A 166 34.10 8.72 13.52
C ASP A 166 33.73 9.30 12.13
N PRO A 167 34.44 10.35 11.65
CA PRO A 167 34.28 10.84 10.28
C PRO A 167 34.84 9.85 9.25
N GLY A 168 34.18 9.73 8.09
CA GLY A 168 34.58 8.88 6.99
C GLY A 168 33.46 7.99 6.46
N LYS A 169 33.82 6.98 5.67
CA LYS A 169 32.85 6.08 5.04
C LYS A 169 32.42 4.97 6.00
N HIS A 170 31.12 4.84 6.19
CA HIS A 170 30.49 3.83 7.03
C HIS A 170 29.34 3.13 6.30
N GLU A 171 29.00 1.92 6.74
CA GLU A 171 27.74 1.25 6.39
C GLU A 171 26.81 1.25 7.60
N ILE A 172 25.66 1.92 7.47
CA ILE A 172 24.58 1.84 8.45
C ILE A 172 23.66 0.68 8.06
N ARG A 173 23.47 -0.27 8.97
CA ARG A 173 22.49 -1.34 8.82
C ARG A 173 21.37 -1.17 9.85
N VAL A 174 20.13 -1.16 9.40
CA VAL A 174 18.95 -1.08 10.27
C VAL A 174 18.16 -2.38 10.18
N GLU A 175 17.80 -2.95 11.33
CA GLU A 175 17.12 -4.24 11.41
C GLU A 175 15.93 -4.23 12.38
N GLN A 176 14.90 -4.97 12.01
CA GLN A 176 13.76 -5.27 12.86
C GLN A 176 13.34 -6.73 12.61
N GLU A 177 12.97 -7.43 13.68
CA GLU A 177 12.42 -8.78 13.56
C GLU A 177 11.16 -8.78 12.68
N GLY A 178 11.12 -9.69 11.69
CA GLY A 178 10.04 -9.75 10.71
C GLY A 178 10.15 -8.74 9.56
N TYR A 179 11.31 -8.09 9.37
CA TYR A 179 11.56 -7.14 8.27
C TYR A 179 12.92 -7.43 7.59
N GLN A 180 13.01 -7.14 6.28
CA GLN A 180 14.28 -7.23 5.56
C GLN A 180 15.25 -6.16 6.06
N PRO A 181 16.51 -6.51 6.37
CA PRO A 181 17.50 -5.56 6.86
C PRO A 181 17.93 -4.59 5.73
N VAL A 182 18.03 -3.31 6.06
CA VAL A 182 18.43 -2.25 5.11
C VAL A 182 19.86 -1.83 5.39
N ARG A 183 20.69 -1.72 4.34
CA ARG A 183 22.09 -1.26 4.41
C ARG A 183 22.26 0.03 3.62
N ILE A 184 22.86 1.05 4.24
CA ILE A 184 22.98 2.40 3.69
C ILE A 184 24.45 2.81 3.81
N PRO A 185 25.21 2.89 2.71
CA PRO A 185 26.54 3.48 2.74
C PRO A 185 26.43 5.00 2.91
N ILE A 186 27.23 5.57 3.81
CA ILE A 186 27.27 7.01 4.07
C ILE A 186 28.71 7.48 4.29
N ASP A 187 29.01 8.72 3.90
CA ASP A 187 30.28 9.39 4.20
C ASP A 187 30.00 10.50 5.22
N LEU A 188 30.44 10.30 6.46
CA LEU A 188 30.14 11.16 7.60
C LEU A 188 31.21 12.23 7.74
N VAL A 189 30.78 13.50 7.72
CA VAL A 189 31.65 14.66 7.83
C VAL A 189 31.62 15.23 9.25
N ALA A 190 32.79 15.48 9.83
CA ALA A 190 32.91 16.16 11.13
C ALA A 190 32.16 17.51 11.12
N GLY A 191 31.59 17.88 12.26
CA GLY A 191 30.84 19.12 12.44
C GLY A 191 29.47 19.16 11.74
N LYS A 192 29.11 18.14 10.94
CA LYS A 192 27.87 18.11 10.18
C LYS A 192 26.86 17.12 10.75
N ARG A 193 25.59 17.54 10.66
CA ARG A 193 24.45 16.69 10.97
C ARG A 193 24.06 15.86 9.76
N HIS A 194 23.97 14.55 9.96
CA HIS A 194 23.55 13.60 8.95
C HIS A 194 22.27 12.93 9.42
N MET A 195 21.26 12.91 8.56
CA MET A 195 20.01 12.21 8.85
C MET A 195 19.85 11.07 7.87
N VAL A 196 19.63 9.88 8.41
CA VAL A 196 19.39 8.67 7.63
C VAL A 196 18.02 8.15 7.98
N TYR A 197 17.20 7.93 6.96
CA TYR A 197 15.87 7.35 7.12
C TYR A 197 15.82 6.00 6.42
N ALA A 198 15.66 4.93 7.20
CA ALA A 198 15.54 3.57 6.68
C ALA A 198 14.07 3.18 6.50
N THR A 199 13.73 2.64 5.33
CA THR A 199 12.39 2.07 5.08
C THR A 199 12.48 0.56 5.15
N LEU A 200 12.16 -0.02 6.31
CA LEU A 200 12.12 -1.46 6.52
C LEU A 200 10.87 -2.04 5.84
N THR A 201 11.08 -3.06 5.01
CA THR A 201 10.00 -3.80 4.34
C THR A 201 9.74 -5.10 5.09
N GLU A 202 8.49 -5.36 5.45
CA GLU A 202 8.09 -6.56 6.19
C GLU A 202 8.53 -7.83 5.44
N GLN A 203 9.23 -8.71 6.15
CA GLN A 203 9.66 -10.02 5.70
C GLN A 203 8.63 -11.04 6.17
N ILE A 204 7.61 -11.25 5.34
CA ILE A 204 6.50 -12.13 5.63
C ILE A 204 6.98 -13.59 5.55
N GLN A 205 6.89 -14.33 6.66
CA GLN A 205 7.01 -15.79 6.63
C GLN A 205 5.71 -16.38 6.10
N GLY A 206 5.75 -16.92 4.89
CA GLY A 206 4.56 -17.39 4.16
C GLY A 206 3.91 -16.30 3.32
N ALA A 207 2.74 -16.59 2.78
CA ALA A 207 1.95 -15.62 2.05
C ALA A 207 0.88 -15.02 2.96
N THR A 208 0.40 -13.83 2.62
CA THR A 208 -0.74 -13.22 3.31
C THR A 208 -1.92 -13.08 2.36
N LEU A 209 -3.08 -13.54 2.80
CA LEU A 209 -4.33 -13.46 2.06
C LEU A 209 -5.23 -12.39 2.69
N LEU A 210 -5.54 -11.35 1.91
CA LEU A 210 -6.61 -10.40 2.22
C LEU A 210 -7.85 -10.78 1.41
N ILE A 211 -8.97 -10.98 2.10
CA ILE A 211 -10.27 -11.22 1.48
C ILE A 211 -11.06 -9.92 1.45
N LYS A 212 -11.55 -9.52 0.27
CA LYS A 212 -12.53 -8.43 0.12
C LYS A 212 -13.80 -8.98 -0.50
N ALA A 213 -14.85 -9.11 0.28
CA ALA A 213 -16.15 -9.51 -0.26
C ALA A 213 -17.00 -8.31 -0.68
N ASN A 214 -17.91 -8.51 -1.64
CA ASN A 214 -18.93 -7.52 -2.03
C ASN A 214 -20.06 -7.36 -0.98
N VAL A 215 -20.09 -8.20 0.05
CA VAL A 215 -21.06 -8.19 1.15
C VAL A 215 -20.34 -8.02 2.48
N SER A 216 -20.96 -7.36 3.46
CA SER A 216 -20.45 -7.28 4.83
C SER A 216 -20.83 -8.52 5.65
N ALA A 217 -20.06 -8.83 6.70
CA ALA A 217 -20.34 -9.92 7.66
C ALA A 217 -20.43 -11.33 7.04
N TYR A 218 -19.52 -11.63 6.10
CA TYR A 218 -19.31 -12.97 5.58
C TYR A 218 -18.45 -13.82 6.53
N VAL A 219 -18.48 -15.13 6.32
CA VAL A 219 -17.68 -16.13 7.02
C VAL A 219 -16.64 -16.70 6.06
N LEU A 220 -15.39 -16.80 6.50
CA LEU A 220 -14.29 -17.38 5.72
C LEU A 220 -13.95 -18.79 6.21
N TYR A 221 -13.69 -19.68 5.26
CA TYR A 221 -13.10 -21.00 5.47
C TYR A 221 -11.88 -21.16 4.57
N ILE A 222 -10.78 -21.68 5.12
CA ILE A 222 -9.53 -21.96 4.40
C ILE A 222 -9.24 -23.44 4.55
N ASN A 223 -9.11 -24.17 3.43
CA ASN A 223 -8.96 -25.63 3.38
C ASN A 223 -10.08 -26.38 4.13
N GLY A 224 -11.27 -25.78 4.23
CA GLY A 224 -12.40 -26.32 5.00
C GLY A 224 -12.35 -26.03 6.50
N GLU A 225 -11.29 -25.38 6.99
CA GLU A 225 -11.18 -24.93 8.38
C GLU A 225 -11.80 -23.54 8.56
N GLY A 226 -12.69 -23.40 9.53
CA GLY A 226 -13.43 -22.18 9.85
C GLY A 226 -14.62 -22.48 10.77
N PRO A 227 -15.45 -21.49 11.15
CA PRO A 227 -15.47 -20.10 10.66
C PRO A 227 -14.27 -19.28 11.16
N ILE A 228 -13.48 -18.72 10.24
CA ILE A 228 -12.41 -17.77 10.57
C ILE A 228 -13.03 -16.38 10.65
N ARG A 229 -12.94 -15.74 11.81
CA ARG A 229 -13.36 -14.34 11.98
C ARG A 229 -12.42 -13.45 11.17
N THR A 230 -13.01 -12.54 10.40
CA THR A 230 -12.31 -11.72 9.41
C THR A 230 -11.48 -10.63 10.08
N GLU A 231 -10.24 -10.97 10.43
CA GLU A 231 -9.16 -10.00 10.50
C GLU A 231 -8.68 -9.68 9.07
N THR A 232 -8.09 -8.50 8.87
CA THR A 232 -7.74 -8.00 7.52
C THR A 232 -6.65 -8.82 6.81
N ASN A 233 -5.87 -9.67 7.48
CA ASN A 233 -4.83 -10.48 6.83
C ASN A 233 -4.79 -11.90 7.41
N HIS A 234 -4.75 -12.91 6.54
CA HIS A 234 -4.62 -14.32 6.92
C HIS A 234 -3.27 -14.87 6.46
N ALA A 235 -2.46 -15.38 7.38
CA ALA A 235 -1.20 -16.03 7.03
C ALA A 235 -1.47 -17.42 6.43
N LEU A 236 -0.83 -17.70 5.30
CA LEU A 236 -0.92 -18.97 4.58
C LEU A 236 0.49 -19.55 4.38
N ALA A 237 0.59 -20.87 4.55
CA ALA A 237 1.76 -21.60 4.12
C ALA A 237 1.90 -21.53 2.58
N PRO A 238 3.09 -21.66 2.00
CA PRO A 238 3.23 -21.77 0.57
C PRO A 238 2.53 -23.02 0.03
N GLY A 239 1.79 -22.86 -1.06
CA GLY A 239 1.06 -23.96 -1.69
C GLY A 239 -0.36 -23.58 -2.09
N GLU A 240 -1.16 -24.60 -2.38
CA GLU A 240 -2.55 -24.45 -2.80
C GLU A 240 -3.47 -24.41 -1.58
N HIS A 241 -4.31 -23.38 -1.51
CA HIS A 241 -5.31 -23.21 -0.47
C HIS A 241 -6.71 -23.07 -1.09
N LYS A 242 -7.66 -23.87 -0.61
CA LYS A 242 -9.08 -23.74 -0.98
C LYS A 242 -9.73 -22.68 -0.09
N ILE A 243 -10.28 -21.64 -0.69
CA ILE A 243 -10.94 -20.54 -0.02
C ILE A 243 -12.45 -20.65 -0.25
N ARG A 244 -13.24 -20.62 0.82
CA ARG A 244 -14.70 -20.57 0.76
C ARG A 244 -15.19 -19.40 1.60
N VAL A 245 -16.02 -18.54 1.01
CA VAL A 245 -16.64 -17.38 1.64
C VAL A 245 -18.14 -17.54 1.60
N GLU A 246 -18.79 -17.47 2.76
CA GLU A 246 -20.23 -17.69 2.91
C GLU A 246 -20.93 -16.48 3.52
N ARG A 247 -22.17 -16.25 3.09
CA ARG A 247 -23.08 -15.30 3.73
C ARG A 247 -24.51 -15.84 3.58
N GLU A 248 -25.27 -15.82 4.66
CA GLU A 248 -26.67 -16.19 4.65
C GLU A 248 -27.47 -15.36 3.63
N GLY A 249 -28.29 -16.04 2.82
CA GLY A 249 -29.03 -15.41 1.72
C GLY A 249 -28.22 -15.21 0.43
N TYR A 250 -26.97 -15.69 0.37
CA TYR A 250 -26.11 -15.60 -0.81
C TYR A 250 -25.51 -16.96 -1.17
N SER A 251 -25.25 -17.17 -2.47
CA SER A 251 -24.48 -18.31 -2.95
C SER A 251 -23.03 -18.20 -2.45
N PRO A 252 -22.46 -19.28 -1.87
CA PRO A 252 -21.11 -19.25 -1.34
C PRO A 252 -20.08 -19.09 -2.47
N PHE A 253 -19.09 -18.24 -2.25
CA PHE A 253 -17.95 -18.06 -3.15
C PHE A 253 -16.87 -19.10 -2.81
N GLU A 254 -16.46 -19.93 -3.76
CA GLU A 254 -15.34 -20.87 -3.60
C GLU A 254 -14.28 -20.67 -4.68
N THR A 255 -13.01 -20.71 -4.30
CA THR A 255 -11.87 -20.73 -5.23
C THR A 255 -10.69 -21.47 -4.62
N SER A 256 -9.71 -21.85 -5.43
CA SER A 256 -8.38 -22.21 -4.95
C SER A 256 -7.40 -21.10 -5.32
N ILE A 257 -6.46 -20.81 -4.43
CA ILE A 257 -5.34 -19.93 -4.71
C ILE A 257 -4.05 -20.69 -4.47
N ARG A 258 -3.06 -20.48 -5.34
CA ARG A 258 -1.69 -20.85 -5.04
C ARG A 258 -0.98 -19.63 -4.48
N VAL A 259 -0.29 -19.81 -3.37
CA VAL A 259 0.45 -18.74 -2.73
C VAL A 259 1.92 -19.13 -2.57
N ASP A 260 2.82 -18.22 -2.93
CA ASP A 260 4.25 -18.40 -2.79
C ASP A 260 4.80 -17.60 -1.58
N MET A 261 5.98 -17.98 -1.07
CA MET A 261 6.56 -17.33 0.11
C MET A 261 6.77 -15.83 -0.10
N GLY A 262 6.29 -15.03 0.86
CA GLY A 262 6.42 -13.57 0.86
C GLY A 262 5.37 -12.83 0.04
N GLU A 263 4.45 -13.52 -0.64
CA GLU A 263 3.44 -12.87 -1.47
C GLU A 263 2.21 -12.39 -0.67
N ARG A 264 1.71 -11.21 -1.05
CA ARG A 264 0.41 -10.68 -0.60
C ARG A 264 -0.63 -10.94 -1.69
N HIS A 265 -1.58 -11.81 -1.40
CA HIS A 265 -2.70 -12.14 -2.26
C HIS A 265 -3.95 -11.40 -1.81
N MET A 266 -4.55 -10.62 -2.71
CA MET A 266 -5.85 -9.99 -2.47
C MET A 266 -6.92 -10.70 -3.29
N LEU A 267 -7.81 -11.41 -2.60
CA LEU A 267 -8.89 -12.14 -3.25
C LEU A 267 -10.21 -11.39 -3.08
N HIS A 268 -10.82 -11.04 -4.21
CA HIS A 268 -12.13 -10.41 -4.24
C HIS A 268 -13.24 -11.47 -4.35
N ALA A 269 -13.96 -11.69 -3.26
CA ALA A 269 -15.04 -12.67 -3.20
C ALA A 269 -16.38 -12.00 -3.57
N THR A 270 -16.95 -12.35 -4.72
CA THR A 270 -18.28 -11.83 -5.11
C THR A 270 -19.34 -12.87 -4.80
N LEU A 271 -20.13 -12.65 -3.76
CA LEU A 271 -21.27 -13.47 -3.36
C LEU A 271 -22.54 -12.93 -4.03
N MET A 272 -23.33 -13.82 -4.64
CA MET A 272 -24.57 -13.47 -5.33
C MET A 272 -25.79 -13.75 -4.43
N PRO A 273 -26.72 -12.79 -4.25
CA PRO A 273 -27.92 -13.02 -3.45
C PRO A 273 -28.81 -14.09 -4.09
N ILE A 274 -29.41 -14.93 -3.26
CA ILE A 274 -30.37 -15.96 -3.67
C ILE A 274 -31.74 -15.27 -3.73
N ASP A 275 -32.27 -15.01 -4.93
CA ASP A 275 -33.57 -14.36 -5.13
C ASP A 275 -34.70 -15.41 -5.15
N CYS A 276 -35.60 -15.33 -4.17
CA CYS A 276 -36.73 -16.23 -4.02
C CYS A 276 -38.03 -15.41 -4.02
N SER A 277 -38.74 -15.40 -5.14
CA SER A 277 -40.08 -14.80 -5.24
C SER A 277 -41.07 -15.71 -5.97
N SER A 278 -42.02 -16.28 -5.20
CA SER A 278 -43.34 -16.88 -5.53
C SER A 278 -43.44 -18.19 -6.38
N ILE A 279 -43.97 -19.26 -5.72
CA ILE A 279 -44.41 -20.64 -6.13
C ILE A 279 -43.30 -21.69 -6.51
N PRO A 280 -43.22 -22.90 -5.88
CA PRO A 280 -41.98 -23.68 -5.72
C PRO A 280 -41.58 -24.61 -6.87
N ASP A 281 -40.69 -24.08 -7.71
CA ASP A 281 -40.03 -24.78 -8.80
C ASP A 281 -38.51 -24.70 -8.60
N LEU A 282 -37.84 -25.82 -8.27
CA LEU A 282 -36.39 -25.86 -8.16
C LEU A 282 -35.77 -26.11 -9.55
N VAL A 283 -35.11 -25.11 -10.12
CA VAL A 283 -34.26 -25.26 -11.30
C VAL A 283 -32.83 -25.45 -10.82
N VAL A 284 -32.17 -26.54 -11.24
CA VAL A 284 -30.76 -26.78 -10.92
C VAL A 284 -29.97 -26.81 -12.21
N ASP A 285 -29.07 -25.85 -12.36
CA ASP A 285 -28.12 -25.79 -13.48
C ASP A 285 -26.75 -26.24 -13.01
N ALA A 286 -25.96 -26.86 -13.89
CA ALA A 286 -24.56 -27.14 -13.60
C ALA A 286 -23.62 -26.70 -14.71
N ASN A 287 -22.41 -26.28 -14.33
CA ASN A 287 -21.32 -25.95 -15.24
C ASN A 287 -20.83 -27.16 -16.08
N VAL A 288 -21.09 -28.38 -15.62
CA VAL A 288 -20.76 -29.63 -16.32
C VAL A 288 -22.03 -30.23 -16.94
N PRO A 289 -22.13 -30.31 -18.29
CA PRO A 289 -23.30 -30.84 -18.98
C PRO A 289 -23.64 -32.28 -18.58
N GLU A 290 -24.93 -32.65 -18.70
CA GLU A 290 -25.45 -34.00 -18.42
C GLU A 290 -25.16 -34.53 -17.00
N SER A 291 -24.91 -33.63 -16.04
CA SER A 291 -24.78 -34.00 -14.64
C SER A 291 -26.11 -34.49 -14.10
N ARG A 292 -26.10 -35.56 -13.30
CA ARG A 292 -27.32 -36.12 -12.70
C ARG A 292 -27.68 -35.40 -11.42
N LEU A 293 -28.93 -34.96 -11.34
CA LEU A 293 -29.52 -34.33 -10.18
C LEU A 293 -30.17 -35.38 -9.28
N TYR A 294 -29.90 -35.26 -7.99
CA TYR A 294 -30.49 -36.04 -6.92
C TYR A 294 -31.15 -35.07 -5.92
N ILE A 295 -32.41 -35.31 -5.61
CA ILE A 295 -33.18 -34.53 -4.63
C ILE A 295 -33.62 -35.51 -3.54
N ASP A 296 -33.25 -35.23 -2.29
CA ASP A 296 -33.46 -36.11 -1.13
C ASP A 296 -32.98 -37.55 -1.37
N GLY A 297 -31.88 -37.68 -2.11
CA GLY A 297 -31.28 -38.97 -2.47
C GLY A 297 -31.94 -39.68 -3.66
N ARG A 298 -33.05 -39.18 -4.20
CA ARG A 298 -33.71 -39.73 -5.40
C ARG A 298 -33.13 -39.10 -6.66
N ASN A 299 -32.70 -39.90 -7.63
CA ASN A 299 -32.27 -39.43 -8.94
C ASN A 299 -33.49 -38.92 -9.72
N VAL A 300 -33.47 -37.64 -10.10
CA VAL A 300 -34.58 -36.97 -10.80
C VAL A 300 -34.26 -36.65 -12.27
N GLY A 301 -33.07 -37.02 -12.76
CA GLY A 301 -32.68 -36.85 -14.15
C GLY A 301 -31.44 -35.98 -14.33
N ALA A 302 -31.26 -35.43 -15.54
CA ALA A 302 -30.19 -34.49 -15.82
C ALA A 302 -30.53 -33.09 -15.26
N VAL A 303 -29.50 -32.34 -14.82
CA VAL A 303 -29.61 -30.91 -14.54
C VAL A 303 -30.01 -30.15 -15.80
N GLY A 304 -30.76 -29.06 -15.65
CA GLY A 304 -31.22 -28.26 -16.78
C GLY A 304 -32.37 -27.30 -16.43
N PRO A 305 -32.89 -26.58 -17.43
CA PRO A 305 -33.84 -25.48 -17.22
C PRO A 305 -35.25 -25.93 -16.82
N ILE A 306 -35.48 -27.25 -16.74
CA ILE A 306 -36.77 -27.84 -16.39
C ILE A 306 -36.91 -27.76 -14.87
N PRO A 307 -37.88 -27.00 -14.36
CA PRO A 307 -38.10 -26.90 -12.92
C PRO A 307 -38.63 -28.22 -12.32
N HIS A 308 -38.15 -28.54 -11.12
CA HIS A 308 -38.64 -29.65 -10.31
C HIS A 308 -39.56 -29.12 -9.22
N ALA A 309 -40.84 -29.49 -9.29
CA ALA A 309 -41.81 -29.17 -8.24
C ALA A 309 -41.47 -29.95 -6.96
N LEU A 310 -41.29 -29.21 -5.85
CA LEU A 310 -40.99 -29.78 -4.53
C LEU A 310 -41.96 -29.22 -3.49
N LEU A 311 -42.26 -30.04 -2.47
CA LEU A 311 -43.06 -29.58 -1.34
C LEU A 311 -42.26 -28.51 -0.56
N PRO A 312 -42.90 -27.53 0.07
CA PRO A 312 -42.22 -26.65 1.01
C PRO A 312 -41.59 -27.47 2.15
N GLY A 313 -40.33 -27.19 2.48
CA GLY A 313 -39.56 -27.91 3.48
C GLY A 313 -38.08 -28.02 3.16
N ARG A 314 -37.35 -28.74 4.01
CA ARG A 314 -35.91 -28.94 3.84
C ARG A 314 -35.63 -30.03 2.82
N HIS A 315 -34.85 -29.70 1.80
CA HIS A 315 -34.43 -30.63 0.75
C HIS A 315 -32.91 -30.70 0.64
N ARG A 316 -32.38 -31.90 0.37
CA ARG A 316 -30.97 -32.11 0.06
C ARG A 316 -30.79 -32.23 -1.44
N ILE A 317 -30.02 -31.32 -2.02
CA ILE A 317 -29.71 -31.33 -3.44
C ILE A 317 -28.30 -31.84 -3.65
N LYS A 318 -28.16 -32.81 -4.55
CA LYS A 318 -26.87 -33.38 -4.93
C LYS A 318 -26.77 -33.45 -6.45
N VAL A 319 -25.70 -32.90 -7.00
CA VAL A 319 -25.38 -33.00 -8.43
C VAL A 319 -24.15 -33.87 -8.60
N LYS A 320 -24.22 -34.89 -9.47
CA LYS A 320 -23.16 -35.87 -9.68
C LYS A 320 -22.90 -36.07 -11.16
N ARG A 321 -21.62 -36.05 -11.55
CA ARG A 321 -21.12 -36.53 -12.84
C ARG A 321 -20.02 -37.56 -12.57
N GLU A 322 -19.93 -38.57 -13.42
CA GLU A 322 -18.84 -39.54 -13.34
C GLU A 322 -17.51 -38.84 -13.58
N GLY A 323 -16.52 -39.12 -12.73
CA GLY A 323 -15.25 -38.42 -12.76
C GLY A 323 -15.32 -36.97 -12.23
N TYR A 324 -16.29 -36.59 -11.40
CA TYR A 324 -16.29 -35.30 -10.68
C TYR A 324 -16.68 -35.53 -9.21
N PRO A 325 -16.04 -34.84 -8.23
CA PRO A 325 -16.56 -34.78 -6.87
C PRO A 325 -18.00 -34.21 -6.88
N PRO A 326 -18.95 -34.81 -6.15
CA PRO A 326 -20.34 -34.36 -6.19
C PRO A 326 -20.50 -33.01 -5.49
N PHE A 327 -21.36 -32.16 -6.06
CA PHE A 327 -21.86 -30.95 -5.40
C PHE A 327 -23.03 -31.34 -4.49
N GLU A 328 -23.02 -30.93 -3.22
CA GLU A 328 -24.12 -31.17 -2.28
C GLU A 328 -24.46 -29.90 -1.49
N VAL A 329 -25.74 -29.59 -1.36
CA VAL A 329 -26.26 -28.46 -0.56
C VAL A 329 -27.60 -28.82 0.06
N GLY A 330 -27.85 -28.35 1.28
CA GLY A 330 -29.18 -28.37 1.89
C GLY A 330 -29.88 -27.04 1.62
N ILE A 331 -31.11 -27.09 1.13
CA ILE A 331 -31.95 -25.92 0.90
C ILE A 331 -33.23 -26.03 1.74
N ASP A 332 -33.71 -24.93 2.28
CA ASP A 332 -35.03 -24.84 2.88
C ASP A 332 -35.95 -24.13 1.89
N LEU A 333 -36.85 -24.89 1.26
CA LEU A 333 -37.80 -24.37 0.30
C LEU A 333 -39.02 -23.82 1.06
N ALA A 334 -39.18 -22.50 1.05
CA ALA A 334 -40.48 -21.87 1.27
C ALA A 334 -41.24 -21.81 -0.08
N GLU A 335 -42.52 -21.46 -0.08
CA GLU A 335 -43.30 -21.30 -1.31
C GLU A 335 -42.63 -20.29 -2.27
N GLY A 336 -42.00 -20.75 -3.36
CA GLY A 336 -41.15 -19.88 -4.20
C GLY A 336 -40.26 -20.60 -5.22
N ARG A 337 -40.12 -20.09 -6.44
CA ARG A 337 -39.23 -20.67 -7.48
C ARG A 337 -37.78 -20.44 -7.11
N CYS A 338 -37.00 -21.51 -6.98
CA CYS A 338 -35.59 -21.48 -6.57
C CYS A 338 -34.70 -21.88 -7.75
N THR A 339 -33.75 -21.03 -8.12
CA THR A 339 -32.71 -21.41 -9.10
C THR A 339 -31.41 -21.62 -8.36
N LEU A 340 -30.89 -22.85 -8.41
CA LEU A 340 -29.65 -23.26 -7.77
C LEU A 340 -28.60 -23.54 -8.86
N HIS A 341 -27.51 -22.77 -8.86
CA HIS A 341 -26.38 -23.01 -9.75
C HIS A 341 -25.35 -23.90 -9.05
N ALA A 342 -25.22 -25.14 -9.50
CA ALA A 342 -24.24 -26.10 -9.03
C ALA A 342 -22.93 -26.00 -9.84
N THR A 343 -21.80 -25.86 -9.16
CA THR A 343 -20.48 -25.88 -9.81
C THR A 343 -19.73 -27.16 -9.42
N LEU A 344 -19.58 -28.07 -10.36
CA LEU A 344 -18.76 -29.29 -10.24
C LEU A 344 -17.32 -28.96 -10.63
N MET A 345 -16.38 -29.33 -9.75
CA MET A 345 -14.94 -29.12 -9.94
C MET A 345 -14.33 -30.34 -10.61
N GLU A 346 -13.44 -30.16 -11.60
CA GLU A 346 -12.71 -31.27 -12.22
C GLU A 346 -11.81 -31.99 -11.19
N PRO A 347 -11.70 -33.33 -11.20
CA PRO A 347 -10.75 -34.02 -10.36
C PRO A 347 -9.33 -33.81 -10.88
N LYS A 348 -8.39 -33.54 -9.98
CA LYS A 348 -6.97 -33.42 -10.30
C LYS A 348 -6.45 -34.76 -10.85
N GLN A 349 -6.05 -34.82 -12.13
CA GLN A 349 -5.19 -35.89 -12.63
C GLN A 349 -3.82 -35.75 -11.99
N GLY A 350 -3.57 -36.53 -10.94
CA GLY A 350 -2.23 -36.73 -10.41
C GLY A 350 -1.66 -38.03 -10.97
N CYS A 351 -0.46 -38.00 -11.56
CA CYS A 351 0.36 -39.20 -11.59
C CYS A 351 1.79 -38.89 -11.14
N TYR A 352 2.30 -39.87 -10.40
CA TYR A 352 3.46 -39.87 -9.52
C TYR A 352 4.78 -40.01 -10.30
N ARG A 353 5.83 -39.41 -9.71
CA ARG A 353 7.25 -39.81 -9.73
C ARG A 353 7.94 -40.04 -11.09
N ASN A 354 8.97 -39.21 -11.31
CA ASN A 354 10.13 -39.37 -12.20
C ASN A 354 9.84 -39.51 -13.69
N CYS A 355 9.98 -38.41 -14.44
CA CYS A 355 10.58 -38.42 -15.78
C CYS A 355 11.15 -37.04 -16.13
N ARG A 356 12.30 -37.05 -16.82
CA ARG A 356 13.15 -35.91 -17.20
C ARG A 356 12.42 -34.90 -18.08
N VAL A 357 12.88 -33.65 -18.04
CA VAL A 357 12.47 -32.56 -18.92
C VAL A 357 12.95 -32.86 -20.35
N GLU A 358 12.03 -33.30 -21.20
CA GLU A 358 12.10 -33.17 -22.66
C GLU A 358 11.05 -32.13 -23.07
N PRO A 359 11.29 -31.34 -24.13
CA PRO A 359 10.41 -30.24 -24.49
C PRO A 359 9.06 -30.82 -24.96
N LEU A 360 8.00 -30.52 -24.20
CA LEU A 360 6.66 -30.99 -24.53
C LEU A 360 6.20 -30.37 -25.84
N LEU A 361 6.20 -31.21 -26.87
CA LEU A 361 5.32 -31.11 -28.04
C LEU A 361 3.87 -30.86 -27.58
N PRO A 362 3.05 -30.14 -28.38
CA PRO A 362 1.70 -29.75 -27.99
C PRO A 362 0.82 -30.96 -27.64
N ASP A 363 0.16 -30.86 -26.48
CA ASP A 363 -0.80 -31.83 -25.93
C ASP A 363 -1.80 -32.32 -27.00
N PRO A 364 -1.96 -33.65 -27.23
CA PRO A 364 -2.81 -34.22 -28.28
C PRO A 364 -4.31 -34.00 -28.16
N LEU A 365 -4.84 -33.41 -27.09
CA LEU A 365 -6.29 -33.32 -26.86
C LEU A 365 -6.82 -31.88 -26.90
N GLN A 366 -6.56 -31.18 -28.01
CA GLN A 366 -7.52 -30.16 -28.46
C GLN A 366 -8.77 -30.89 -28.98
N PRO A 367 -10.00 -30.38 -28.74
CA PRO A 367 -11.18 -30.93 -29.41
C PRO A 367 -10.87 -31.02 -30.89
N VAL A 368 -11.13 -32.17 -31.51
CA VAL A 368 -10.76 -32.47 -32.90
C VAL A 368 -11.26 -31.37 -33.87
N GLU A 369 -12.28 -30.62 -33.48
CA GLU A 369 -12.80 -29.42 -34.16
C GLU A 369 -11.84 -28.22 -34.14
N THR A 370 -11.20 -27.89 -33.01
CA THR A 370 -10.31 -26.73 -32.87
C THR A 370 -9.06 -26.88 -33.74
N ARG A 371 -8.46 -28.07 -33.79
CA ARG A 371 -7.29 -28.34 -34.65
C ARG A 371 -7.63 -28.22 -36.13
N ALA A 372 -8.79 -28.71 -36.55
CA ALA A 372 -9.25 -28.61 -37.93
C ALA A 372 -9.53 -27.15 -38.33
N VAL A 373 -10.18 -26.37 -37.46
CA VAL A 373 -10.41 -24.93 -37.66
C VAL A 373 -9.08 -24.18 -37.75
N CYS A 374 -8.15 -24.42 -36.81
CA CYS A 374 -6.85 -23.75 -36.81
C CYS A 374 -5.96 -24.14 -37.99
N ALA A 375 -6.04 -25.39 -38.47
CA ALA A 375 -5.30 -25.84 -39.65
C ALA A 375 -5.79 -25.15 -40.94
N GLY A 376 -7.07 -24.79 -41.02
CA GLY A 376 -7.66 -24.09 -42.17
C GLY A 376 -7.45 -22.56 -42.19
N LEU A 377 -6.97 -21.96 -41.10
CA LEU A 377 -6.77 -20.51 -40.95
C LEU A 377 -5.33 -20.05 -41.25
N GLN A 378 -4.53 -20.89 -41.92
CA GLN A 378 -3.14 -20.57 -42.29
C GLN A 378 -3.08 -19.43 -43.32
N GLY A 379 -2.61 -18.27 -42.89
CA GLY A 379 -2.41 -17.08 -43.71
C GLY A 379 -2.16 -15.84 -42.85
N ASN A 380 -1.68 -14.75 -43.44
CA ASN A 380 -1.51 -13.48 -42.71
C ASN A 380 -2.88 -13.03 -42.19
N ALA A 381 -2.98 -12.76 -40.89
CA ALA A 381 -4.20 -12.19 -40.30
C ALA A 381 -4.45 -10.82 -40.95
N LYS A 382 -5.54 -10.72 -41.73
CA LYS A 382 -5.99 -9.43 -42.25
C LYS A 382 -6.64 -8.68 -41.09
N ALA A 383 -6.12 -7.50 -40.77
CA ALA A 383 -6.72 -6.65 -39.75
C ALA A 383 -8.17 -6.29 -40.15
N PRO A 384 -9.08 -6.07 -39.18
CA PRO A 384 -10.40 -5.55 -39.45
C PRO A 384 -10.33 -4.25 -40.26
N GLU A 385 -11.33 -4.00 -41.09
CA GLU A 385 -11.45 -2.73 -41.81
C GLU A 385 -11.73 -1.61 -40.81
N MET A 386 -10.92 -0.56 -40.83
CA MET A 386 -11.01 0.59 -39.93
C MET A 386 -11.49 1.82 -40.70
N ILE A 387 -12.34 2.62 -40.07
CA ILE A 387 -12.85 3.89 -40.59
C ILE A 387 -12.24 5.02 -39.77
N GLU A 388 -11.60 5.99 -40.42
CA GLU A 388 -11.14 7.22 -39.77
C GLU A 388 -12.35 8.04 -39.31
N ILE A 389 -12.39 8.34 -38.03
CA ILE A 389 -13.45 9.12 -37.39
C ILE A 389 -12.96 10.56 -37.25
N PRO A 390 -13.67 11.55 -37.83
CA PRO A 390 -13.25 12.94 -37.75
C PRO A 390 -13.30 13.42 -36.29
N PRO A 391 -12.39 14.31 -35.87
CA PRO A 391 -12.45 14.90 -34.54
C PRO A 391 -13.75 15.68 -34.37
N GLY A 392 -14.34 15.61 -33.18
CA GLY A 392 -15.58 16.34 -32.90
C GLY A 392 -15.36 17.86 -32.96
N LYS A 393 -16.38 18.61 -33.42
CA LYS A 393 -16.35 20.08 -33.42
C LYS A 393 -17.27 20.64 -32.33
N GLU A 394 -16.78 21.61 -31.57
CA GLU A 394 -17.59 22.33 -30.59
C GLU A 394 -18.86 22.92 -31.25
N GLY A 395 -20.03 22.62 -30.68
CA GLY A 395 -21.32 23.21 -31.08
C GLY A 395 -22.07 22.56 -32.25
N ALA A 396 -21.51 21.57 -32.96
CA ALA A 396 -22.22 20.88 -34.05
C ALA A 396 -22.73 19.47 -33.67
N ASP A 397 -22.08 18.82 -32.70
CA ASP A 397 -22.24 17.38 -32.42
C ASP A 397 -22.85 17.07 -31.05
N LEU A 398 -23.17 18.09 -30.25
CA LEU A 398 -23.88 17.98 -28.98
C LEU A 398 -25.32 18.47 -29.18
N PRO A 399 -26.36 17.69 -28.86
CA PRO A 399 -27.71 18.20 -28.91
C PRO A 399 -27.82 19.41 -27.96
N GLU A 400 -28.10 20.60 -28.53
CA GLU A 400 -28.59 21.76 -27.78
C GLU A 400 -30.01 21.44 -27.28
N GLY A 401 -30.11 20.65 -26.22
CA GLY A 401 -31.35 20.16 -25.60
C GLY A 401 -31.05 19.50 -24.27
N GLU A 402 -32.06 19.29 -23.41
CA GLU A 402 -31.90 18.64 -22.11
C GLU A 402 -30.99 17.41 -22.23
N ALA A 403 -29.88 17.42 -21.50
CA ALA A 403 -28.88 16.37 -21.57
C ALA A 403 -29.54 15.01 -21.39
N ASP A 404 -29.48 14.16 -22.41
CA ASP A 404 -30.02 12.80 -22.36
C ASP A 404 -29.48 12.14 -21.07
N PRO A 405 -30.35 11.78 -20.11
CA PRO A 405 -29.91 11.29 -18.81
C PRO A 405 -29.10 9.99 -18.94
N HIS A 406 -29.17 9.30 -20.07
CA HIS A 406 -28.45 8.05 -20.35
C HIS A 406 -27.06 8.27 -20.94
N SER A 407 -26.75 9.45 -21.48
CA SER A 407 -25.48 9.74 -22.17
C SER A 407 -24.26 9.68 -21.23
N SER A 408 -23.10 9.36 -21.81
CA SER A 408 -21.83 9.37 -21.07
C SER A 408 -21.57 10.75 -20.46
N GLU A 409 -20.94 10.79 -19.28
CA GLU A 409 -20.59 12.08 -18.65
C GLU A 409 -19.61 12.87 -19.54
N ASP A 410 -18.69 12.23 -20.25
CA ASP A 410 -17.77 12.90 -21.20
C ASP A 410 -18.54 13.59 -22.33
N SER A 411 -19.51 12.88 -22.90
CA SER A 411 -20.40 13.43 -23.93
C SER A 411 -21.19 14.63 -23.38
N ARG A 412 -21.61 14.60 -22.11
CA ARG A 412 -22.31 15.73 -21.45
C ARG A 412 -21.42 16.93 -21.11
N HIS A 413 -20.15 16.70 -20.82
CA HIS A 413 -19.18 17.78 -20.51
C HIS A 413 -18.42 18.28 -21.75
N GLY A 414 -18.80 17.82 -22.95
CA GLY A 414 -18.25 18.30 -24.22
C GLY A 414 -16.80 17.87 -24.48
N HIS A 415 -16.33 16.77 -23.88
CA HIS A 415 -15.03 16.21 -24.22
C HIS A 415 -15.12 15.45 -25.53
N LEU A 416 -14.85 16.14 -26.63
CA LEU A 416 -14.87 15.56 -27.97
C LEU A 416 -13.58 14.75 -28.19
N PRO A 417 -13.68 13.52 -28.72
CA PRO A 417 -12.49 12.73 -29.01
C PRO A 417 -11.64 13.42 -30.09
N GLY A 418 -10.32 13.31 -29.95
CA GLY A 418 -9.38 13.62 -31.03
C GLY A 418 -9.57 12.68 -32.24
N PRO A 419 -8.78 12.83 -33.32
CA PRO A 419 -8.88 11.92 -34.46
C PRO A 419 -8.47 10.49 -34.03
N PHE A 420 -9.28 9.51 -34.39
CA PHE A 420 -9.02 8.09 -34.18
C PHE A 420 -9.67 7.29 -35.31
N SER A 421 -9.31 6.01 -35.47
CA SER A 421 -10.07 5.10 -36.32
C SER A 421 -10.89 4.12 -35.50
N LEU A 422 -12.06 3.73 -36.00
CA LEU A 422 -12.91 2.71 -35.39
C LEU A 422 -13.20 1.59 -36.38
N GLY A 423 -13.26 0.34 -35.88
CA GLY A 423 -13.61 -0.82 -36.67
C GLY A 423 -14.96 -0.61 -37.34
N LYS A 424 -15.02 -0.82 -38.66
CA LYS A 424 -16.22 -0.66 -39.49
C LYS A 424 -17.39 -1.51 -38.98
N THR A 425 -17.08 -2.67 -38.43
CA THR A 425 -18.01 -3.65 -37.85
C THR A 425 -17.49 -4.13 -36.49
N GLU A 426 -18.28 -4.91 -35.76
CA GLU A 426 -17.72 -5.72 -34.66
C GLU A 426 -16.65 -6.69 -35.16
N VAL A 427 -15.76 -7.12 -34.26
CA VAL A 427 -14.81 -8.21 -34.53
C VAL A 427 -15.59 -9.50 -34.70
N THR A 428 -15.27 -10.24 -35.75
CA THR A 428 -16.01 -11.45 -36.11
C THR A 428 -15.37 -12.72 -35.56
N PHE A 429 -16.13 -13.82 -35.57
CA PHE A 429 -15.60 -15.14 -35.24
C PHE A 429 -14.41 -15.51 -36.13
N GLU A 430 -14.43 -15.22 -37.44
CA GLU A 430 -13.29 -15.53 -38.31
C GLU A 430 -12.01 -14.78 -37.89
N GLU A 431 -12.14 -13.51 -37.54
CA GLU A 431 -11.02 -12.67 -37.11
C GLU A 431 -10.51 -13.11 -35.73
N TYR A 432 -11.40 -13.40 -34.78
CA TYR A 432 -11.05 -13.85 -33.45
C TYR A 432 -10.47 -15.28 -33.45
N ASP A 433 -10.99 -16.19 -34.26
CA ASP A 433 -10.52 -17.58 -34.36
C ASP A 433 -9.04 -17.61 -34.78
N ARG A 434 -8.61 -16.70 -35.67
CA ARG A 434 -7.18 -16.55 -36.03
C ARG A 434 -6.32 -16.16 -34.82
N PHE A 435 -6.80 -15.22 -34.00
CA PHE A 435 -6.13 -14.84 -32.77
C PHE A 435 -6.05 -16.02 -31.78
N ALA A 436 -7.18 -16.69 -31.55
CA ALA A 436 -7.26 -17.79 -30.62
C ALA A 436 -6.34 -18.95 -31.04
N CYS A 437 -6.39 -19.34 -32.31
CA CYS A 437 -5.48 -20.33 -32.89
C CYS A 437 -4.00 -19.92 -32.80
N ALA A 438 -3.67 -18.67 -33.12
CA ALA A 438 -2.29 -18.17 -33.07
C ALA A 438 -1.71 -18.07 -31.65
N THR A 439 -2.57 -18.05 -30.62
CA THR A 439 -2.18 -17.91 -29.20
C THR A 439 -2.47 -19.16 -28.37
N GLY A 440 -3.03 -20.21 -28.97
CA GLY A 440 -3.39 -21.44 -28.27
C GLY A 440 -4.57 -21.28 -27.31
N ARG A 441 -5.41 -20.26 -27.48
CA ARG A 441 -6.61 -20.03 -26.68
C ARG A 441 -7.77 -20.91 -27.16
N GLU A 442 -8.71 -21.18 -26.26
CA GLU A 442 -9.95 -21.86 -26.62
C GLU A 442 -10.80 -20.99 -27.56
N LEU A 443 -11.45 -21.62 -28.53
CA LEU A 443 -12.39 -20.94 -29.42
C LEU A 443 -13.69 -20.63 -28.67
N PRO A 444 -14.20 -19.39 -28.72
CA PRO A 444 -15.48 -19.06 -28.11
C PRO A 444 -16.62 -19.82 -28.79
N ARG A 445 -17.60 -20.23 -27.99
CA ARG A 445 -18.80 -20.92 -28.46
C ARG A 445 -19.69 -19.95 -29.25
N ASP A 446 -20.22 -20.42 -30.37
CA ASP A 446 -21.15 -19.70 -31.25
C ASP A 446 -22.61 -20.10 -31.04
N HIS A 447 -22.89 -20.99 -30.07
CA HIS A 447 -24.22 -21.56 -29.81
C HIS A 447 -24.88 -22.25 -31.01
N GLY A 448 -24.11 -22.63 -32.04
CA GLY A 448 -24.65 -23.13 -33.30
C GLY A 448 -25.43 -22.08 -34.09
N TRP A 449 -25.28 -20.79 -33.76
CA TRP A 449 -25.94 -19.68 -34.47
C TRP A 449 -25.23 -19.33 -35.78
N GLY A 450 -23.96 -19.74 -35.90
CA GLY A 450 -23.10 -19.49 -37.05
C GLY A 450 -21.81 -18.79 -36.64
N ARG A 451 -20.71 -19.15 -37.31
CA ARG A 451 -19.38 -18.52 -37.15
C ARG A 451 -19.07 -17.57 -38.30
N LYS A 452 -17.79 -17.44 -38.63
CA LYS A 452 -17.24 -16.62 -39.72
C LYS A 452 -17.56 -15.14 -39.51
N ARG A 453 -18.47 -14.57 -40.31
CA ARG A 453 -18.81 -13.15 -40.35
C ARG A 453 -19.79 -12.71 -39.26
N GLN A 454 -20.25 -13.61 -38.39
CA GLN A 454 -20.97 -13.21 -37.18
C GLN A 454 -20.03 -12.54 -36.18
N PRO A 455 -20.53 -11.58 -35.36
CA PRO A 455 -19.74 -10.97 -34.31
C PRO A 455 -19.28 -12.04 -33.31
N VAL A 456 -18.03 -11.97 -32.86
CA VAL A 456 -17.57 -12.86 -31.80
C VAL A 456 -18.33 -12.54 -30.51
N ILE A 457 -18.91 -13.57 -29.90
CA ILE A 457 -19.65 -13.49 -28.63
C ILE A 457 -19.07 -14.49 -27.62
N ASN A 458 -19.49 -14.45 -26.36
CA ASN A 458 -18.91 -15.26 -25.28
C ASN A 458 -17.43 -14.99 -25.00
N VAL A 459 -16.99 -13.77 -25.30
CA VAL A 459 -15.66 -13.26 -24.95
C VAL A 459 -15.78 -12.29 -23.78
N ASP A 460 -14.85 -12.40 -22.83
CA ASP A 460 -14.81 -11.43 -21.73
C ASP A 460 -14.01 -10.18 -22.13
N TRP A 461 -13.93 -9.20 -21.22
CA TRP A 461 -13.22 -7.96 -21.50
C TRP A 461 -11.71 -8.17 -21.70
N ASN A 462 -11.12 -9.10 -20.95
CA ASN A 462 -9.68 -9.40 -21.05
C ASN A 462 -9.34 -10.08 -22.39
N ASP A 463 -10.25 -10.89 -22.93
CA ASP A 463 -10.14 -11.48 -24.25
C ASP A 463 -10.12 -10.41 -25.35
N ALA A 464 -11.01 -9.43 -25.27
CA ALA A 464 -11.10 -8.34 -26.22
C ALA A 464 -9.83 -7.48 -26.20
N VAL A 465 -9.31 -7.17 -24.99
CA VAL A 465 -8.03 -6.47 -24.82
C VAL A 465 -6.85 -7.29 -25.35
N ALA A 466 -6.81 -8.59 -25.07
CA ALA A 466 -5.74 -9.47 -25.54
C ALA A 466 -5.72 -9.58 -27.06
N TYR A 467 -6.89 -9.63 -27.70
CA TYR A 467 -7.03 -9.58 -29.16
C TYR A 467 -6.46 -8.29 -29.73
N ALA A 468 -6.85 -7.13 -29.18
CA ALA A 468 -6.35 -5.83 -29.61
C ALA A 468 -4.82 -5.75 -29.50
N GLN A 469 -4.26 -6.12 -28.34
CA GLN A 469 -2.82 -6.13 -28.11
C GLN A 469 -2.06 -7.08 -29.04
N TRP A 470 -2.64 -8.26 -29.33
CA TRP A 470 -2.05 -9.20 -30.28
C TRP A 470 -2.04 -8.63 -31.69
N LEU A 471 -3.12 -8.01 -32.14
CA LEU A 471 -3.19 -7.40 -33.46
C LEU A 471 -2.23 -6.23 -33.58
N SER A 472 -2.07 -5.44 -32.52
CA SER A 472 -1.07 -4.35 -32.45
C SER A 472 0.34 -4.88 -32.67
N ARG A 473 0.72 -5.95 -31.95
CA ARG A 473 2.03 -6.60 -32.14
C ARG A 473 2.21 -7.20 -33.54
N LYS A 474 1.15 -7.71 -34.16
CA LYS A 474 1.22 -8.34 -35.49
C LYS A 474 1.34 -7.35 -36.63
N THR A 475 0.79 -6.15 -36.46
CA THR A 475 0.68 -5.16 -37.54
C THR A 475 1.59 -3.95 -37.35
N GLY A 476 2.10 -3.72 -36.12
CA GLY A 476 2.83 -2.51 -35.74
C GLY A 476 1.93 -1.28 -35.52
N ARG A 477 0.61 -1.44 -35.63
CA ARG A 477 -0.40 -0.38 -35.40
C ARG A 477 -0.89 -0.40 -33.95
N GLN A 478 -1.50 0.68 -33.46
CA GLN A 478 -1.93 0.80 -32.07
C GLN A 478 -3.44 0.53 -31.92
N TYR A 479 -3.82 -0.75 -31.92
CA TYR A 479 -5.20 -1.16 -31.63
C TYR A 479 -5.49 -1.23 -30.14
N ARG A 480 -6.70 -0.84 -29.77
CA ARG A 480 -7.28 -0.88 -28.43
C ARG A 480 -8.80 -1.04 -28.48
N LEU A 481 -9.45 -1.13 -27.32
CA LEU A 481 -10.91 -0.91 -27.26
C LEU A 481 -11.20 0.60 -27.33
N PRO A 482 -12.33 1.00 -27.94
CA PRO A 482 -12.77 2.39 -27.88
C PRO A 482 -13.05 2.78 -26.43
N THR A 483 -12.84 4.05 -26.10
CA THR A 483 -13.45 4.63 -24.91
C THR A 483 -14.97 4.69 -25.09
N GLU A 484 -15.71 4.75 -23.99
CA GLU A 484 -17.15 4.94 -24.03
C GLU A 484 -17.55 6.21 -24.81
N ALA A 485 -16.79 7.29 -24.65
CA ALA A 485 -17.05 8.56 -25.31
C ALA A 485 -16.82 8.47 -26.83
N GLU A 486 -15.69 7.88 -27.25
CA GLU A 486 -15.40 7.61 -28.66
C GLU A 486 -16.49 6.74 -29.29
N TRP A 487 -16.93 5.70 -28.57
CA TRP A 487 -17.97 4.81 -29.05
C TRP A 487 -19.29 5.54 -29.25
N GLU A 488 -19.72 6.37 -28.28
CA GLU A 488 -20.99 7.10 -28.40
C GLU A 488 -20.94 8.15 -29.51
N TYR A 489 -19.85 8.90 -29.60
CA TYR A 489 -19.64 9.88 -30.66
C TYR A 489 -19.70 9.23 -32.04
N ALA A 490 -18.99 8.12 -32.21
CA ALA A 490 -18.99 7.35 -33.44
C ALA A 490 -20.36 6.72 -33.74
N ALA A 491 -21.10 6.27 -32.73
CA ALA A 491 -22.45 5.72 -32.90
C ALA A 491 -23.44 6.78 -33.38
N ARG A 492 -23.37 8.00 -32.81
CA ARG A 492 -24.22 9.13 -33.19
C ARG A 492 -23.92 9.65 -34.59
N ALA A 493 -22.65 9.73 -34.98
CA ALA A 493 -22.21 10.21 -36.30
C ALA A 493 -22.89 11.53 -36.73
N GLY A 494 -22.97 12.49 -35.82
CA GLY A 494 -23.63 13.80 -36.02
C GLY A 494 -25.14 13.81 -35.80
N SER A 495 -25.78 12.68 -35.47
CA SER A 495 -27.19 12.64 -35.13
C SER A 495 -27.46 13.09 -33.70
N ALA A 496 -28.42 14.01 -33.56
CA ALA A 496 -28.98 14.45 -32.28
C ALA A 496 -30.14 13.58 -31.79
N GLY A 497 -30.58 12.60 -32.58
CA GLY A 497 -31.72 11.73 -32.24
C GLY A 497 -31.43 10.75 -31.10
N THR A 498 -32.51 10.13 -30.61
CA THR A 498 -32.47 9.02 -29.65
C THR A 498 -31.65 7.83 -30.20
N TYR A 499 -31.82 7.57 -31.49
CA TYR A 499 -31.04 6.65 -32.30
C TYR A 499 -30.31 7.43 -33.38
N PHE A 500 -29.27 6.85 -33.98
CA PHE A 500 -28.56 7.53 -35.08
C PHE A 500 -29.46 7.72 -36.32
N TRP A 501 -30.53 6.92 -36.46
CA TRP A 501 -31.52 7.03 -37.53
C TRP A 501 -32.73 7.93 -37.21
N GLY A 502 -32.75 8.59 -36.04
CA GLY A 502 -33.85 9.44 -35.59
C GLY A 502 -34.48 8.94 -34.29
N ASP A 503 -35.75 9.27 -34.06
CA ASP A 503 -36.43 9.02 -32.77
C ASP A 503 -37.45 7.88 -32.80
N ASP A 504 -37.78 7.34 -33.98
CA ASP A 504 -38.72 6.23 -34.08
C ASP A 504 -38.03 4.88 -33.84
N PRO A 505 -38.34 4.16 -32.75
CA PRO A 505 -37.78 2.83 -32.50
C PRO A 505 -38.28 1.78 -33.50
N GLN A 506 -39.43 1.97 -34.16
CA GLN A 506 -39.95 0.98 -35.11
C GLN A 506 -39.17 0.92 -36.41
N SER A 507 -38.39 1.96 -36.70
CA SER A 507 -37.46 2.00 -37.82
C SER A 507 -36.20 1.14 -37.59
N ALA A 508 -36.01 0.56 -36.41
CA ALA A 508 -34.77 -0.14 -36.04
C ALA A 508 -34.40 -1.29 -36.98
N CYS A 509 -35.35 -2.07 -37.53
CA CYS A 509 -35.04 -3.24 -38.36
C CYS A 509 -34.33 -2.91 -39.69
N ASP A 510 -34.28 -1.63 -40.10
CA ASP A 510 -33.48 -1.16 -41.24
C ASP A 510 -31.99 -0.95 -40.88
N TYR A 511 -31.70 -0.75 -39.59
CA TYR A 511 -30.44 -0.22 -39.07
C TYR A 511 -29.77 -1.12 -38.01
N ALA A 512 -30.53 -2.03 -37.39
CA ALA A 512 -30.10 -2.80 -36.23
C ALA A 512 -30.81 -4.15 -36.16
N ASN A 513 -30.08 -5.17 -35.70
CA ASN A 513 -30.62 -6.45 -35.24
C ASN A 513 -31.08 -6.33 -33.79
N ALA A 514 -32.36 -6.57 -33.50
CA ALA A 514 -32.94 -6.29 -32.19
C ALA A 514 -34.05 -7.29 -31.80
N TYR A 515 -34.64 -7.11 -30.62
CA TYR A 515 -35.76 -7.96 -30.21
C TYR A 515 -37.04 -7.58 -30.96
N ASP A 516 -37.17 -8.14 -32.16
CA ASP A 516 -38.21 -7.90 -33.13
C ASP A 516 -39.22 -9.06 -33.17
N VAL A 517 -40.09 -9.12 -34.18
CA VAL A 517 -41.04 -10.24 -34.31
C VAL A 517 -40.34 -11.58 -34.56
N SER A 518 -39.17 -11.60 -35.21
CA SER A 518 -38.44 -12.82 -35.54
C SER A 518 -37.75 -13.43 -34.33
N ALA A 519 -37.04 -12.62 -33.54
CA ALA A 519 -36.43 -13.01 -32.28
C ALA A 519 -37.49 -13.34 -31.21
N LYS A 520 -38.61 -12.60 -31.17
CA LYS A 520 -39.72 -12.91 -30.27
C LYS A 520 -40.34 -14.26 -30.54
N LYS A 521 -40.49 -14.65 -31.81
CA LYS A 521 -41.04 -15.95 -32.19
C LYS A 521 -40.18 -17.11 -31.71
N GLU A 522 -38.85 -16.98 -31.75
CA GLU A 522 -37.91 -18.02 -31.32
C GLU A 522 -37.79 -18.09 -29.79
N HIS A 523 -37.61 -16.94 -29.14
CA HIS A 523 -37.18 -16.91 -27.73
C HIS A 523 -38.29 -16.56 -26.74
N ASN A 524 -39.34 -15.85 -27.19
CA ASN A 524 -40.52 -15.50 -26.40
C ASN A 524 -40.22 -14.90 -25.00
N TYR A 525 -39.22 -14.02 -24.90
CA TYR A 525 -38.97 -13.21 -23.71
C TYR A 525 -40.19 -12.38 -23.30
N TYR A 526 -40.31 -12.12 -22.00
CA TYR A 526 -41.48 -11.46 -21.40
C TYR A 526 -41.57 -9.96 -21.68
N TRP A 527 -40.56 -9.38 -22.31
CA TRP A 527 -40.47 -7.94 -22.50
C TRP A 527 -40.92 -7.49 -23.90
N ARG A 528 -41.12 -6.18 -24.10
CA ARG A 528 -41.79 -5.65 -25.28
C ARG A 528 -40.86 -5.63 -26.49
N GLY A 529 -41.13 -6.51 -27.45
CA GLY A 529 -40.45 -6.49 -28.75
C GLY A 529 -40.90 -5.35 -29.66
N LEU A 530 -40.06 -5.05 -30.65
CA LEU A 530 -40.37 -4.19 -31.78
C LEU A 530 -41.40 -4.86 -32.68
N SER A 531 -42.20 -4.05 -33.39
CA SER A 531 -43.23 -4.54 -34.31
C SER A 531 -42.69 -4.83 -35.72
N CYS A 532 -41.47 -4.37 -36.02
CA CYS A 532 -40.79 -4.63 -37.27
C CYS A 532 -40.21 -6.05 -37.32
N ASN A 533 -39.72 -6.47 -38.49
CA ASN A 533 -39.13 -7.78 -38.73
C ASN A 533 -37.76 -7.64 -39.41
N ASP A 534 -36.67 -7.98 -38.72
CA ASP A 534 -35.31 -8.01 -39.26
C ASP A 534 -34.89 -9.40 -39.78
N GLY A 535 -35.71 -10.42 -39.49
CA GLY A 535 -35.50 -11.81 -39.90
C GLY A 535 -34.40 -12.56 -39.13
N GLN A 536 -33.82 -11.95 -38.10
CA GLN A 536 -32.71 -12.50 -37.34
C GLN A 536 -33.16 -12.95 -35.94
N LYS A 537 -33.14 -14.27 -35.73
CA LYS A 537 -33.50 -14.83 -34.43
C LYS A 537 -32.42 -14.68 -33.36
N ASN A 538 -31.17 -14.49 -33.75
CA ASN A 538 -29.99 -14.35 -32.89
C ASN A 538 -29.06 -13.27 -33.48
N THR A 539 -27.76 -13.30 -33.22
CA THR A 539 -26.77 -12.49 -33.94
C THR A 539 -26.85 -12.69 -35.47
N ALA A 540 -26.57 -11.61 -36.20
CA ALA A 540 -26.53 -11.56 -37.66
C ALA A 540 -25.07 -11.44 -38.14
N PRO A 541 -24.76 -11.79 -39.39
CA PRO A 541 -23.49 -11.42 -39.99
C PRO A 541 -23.28 -9.90 -39.88
N VAL A 542 -22.09 -9.46 -39.49
CA VAL A 542 -21.79 -8.03 -39.40
C VAL A 542 -21.89 -7.35 -40.76
N GLY A 543 -22.33 -6.09 -40.77
CA GLY A 543 -22.58 -5.30 -41.96
C GLY A 543 -23.91 -5.60 -42.66
N SER A 544 -24.85 -6.26 -41.98
CA SER A 544 -26.15 -6.66 -42.56
C SER A 544 -27.16 -5.51 -42.69
N TYR A 545 -26.98 -4.43 -41.92
CA TYR A 545 -27.91 -3.31 -41.84
C TYR A 545 -27.33 -2.03 -42.43
N LYS A 546 -28.13 -0.96 -42.54
CA LYS A 546 -27.64 0.34 -43.03
C LYS A 546 -26.61 0.93 -42.05
N PRO A 547 -25.47 1.45 -42.55
CA PRO A 547 -24.50 2.11 -41.68
C PRO A 547 -24.99 3.48 -41.23
N ASN A 548 -24.35 4.04 -40.20
CA ASN A 548 -24.54 5.43 -39.83
C ASN A 548 -23.77 6.38 -40.77
N ALA A 549 -23.83 7.70 -40.53
CA ALA A 549 -23.23 8.71 -41.41
C ALA A 549 -21.69 8.66 -41.48
N PHE A 550 -21.03 8.00 -40.52
CA PHE A 550 -19.59 7.74 -40.59
C PHE A 550 -19.26 6.46 -41.36
N GLY A 551 -20.25 5.69 -41.82
CA GLY A 551 -20.02 4.42 -42.52
C GLY A 551 -19.77 3.24 -41.58
N LEU A 552 -20.11 3.38 -40.30
CA LEU A 552 -20.01 2.31 -39.30
C LEU A 552 -21.29 1.49 -39.28
N PHE A 553 -21.14 0.18 -39.23
CA PHE A 553 -22.24 -0.79 -39.19
C PHE A 553 -22.42 -1.34 -37.78
N ASP A 554 -23.65 -1.76 -37.49
CA ASP A 554 -24.02 -2.48 -36.26
C ASP A 554 -23.61 -1.75 -34.97
N MET A 555 -23.48 -0.42 -35.02
CA MET A 555 -23.23 0.38 -33.81
C MET A 555 -24.38 0.24 -32.82
N ILE A 556 -25.57 -0.17 -33.26
CA ILE A 556 -26.73 -0.41 -32.43
C ILE A 556 -27.30 -1.79 -32.79
N GLY A 557 -27.60 -2.61 -31.80
CA GLY A 557 -28.13 -3.97 -31.98
C GLY A 557 -27.03 -5.02 -32.15
N ASN A 558 -27.40 -6.17 -32.71
CA ASN A 558 -26.54 -7.32 -33.02
C ASN A 558 -25.78 -7.90 -31.81
N ALA A 559 -24.61 -7.36 -31.46
CA ALA A 559 -23.89 -7.68 -30.24
C ALA A 559 -23.53 -6.40 -29.47
N ARG A 560 -23.70 -6.45 -28.15
CA ARG A 560 -23.26 -5.36 -27.28
C ARG A 560 -21.74 -5.32 -27.24
N GLU A 561 -21.15 -4.16 -27.16
CA GLU A 561 -19.70 -4.02 -27.35
C GLU A 561 -18.97 -3.58 -26.09
N TRP A 562 -17.88 -4.29 -25.76
CA TRP A 562 -16.93 -3.87 -24.73
C TRP A 562 -16.26 -2.53 -25.08
N THR A 563 -16.15 -1.67 -24.08
CA THR A 563 -15.35 -0.42 -24.14
C THR A 563 -14.22 -0.47 -23.11
N ALA A 564 -13.26 0.45 -23.21
CA ALA A 564 -12.13 0.53 -22.30
C ALA A 564 -12.53 0.93 -20.86
N ASP A 565 -13.65 1.61 -20.69
CA ASP A 565 -14.00 2.32 -19.47
C ASP A 565 -14.53 1.41 -18.34
N CYS A 566 -14.14 1.73 -17.11
CA CYS A 566 -14.75 1.13 -15.92
C CYS A 566 -16.16 1.69 -15.74
N TRP A 567 -17.09 0.86 -15.28
CA TRP A 567 -18.44 1.31 -14.99
C TRP A 567 -18.44 2.24 -13.77
N ARG A 568 -19.02 3.43 -13.93
CA ARG A 568 -19.29 4.36 -12.82
C ARG A 568 -20.77 4.71 -12.80
N ALA A 569 -21.34 4.78 -11.59
CA ALA A 569 -22.65 5.38 -11.38
C ALA A 569 -22.63 6.87 -11.77
N ARG A 570 -23.76 7.39 -12.25
CA ARG A 570 -23.90 8.77 -12.75
C ARG A 570 -23.51 9.82 -11.69
N GLY A 571 -23.02 10.99 -12.11
CA GLY A 571 -22.72 12.14 -11.24
C GLY A 571 -21.28 12.26 -10.72
N LYS A 572 -20.31 11.53 -11.28
CA LYS A 572 -18.88 11.71 -11.00
C LYS A 572 -18.12 12.01 -12.31
N ALA A 573 -17.88 13.29 -12.58
CA ALA A 573 -17.24 13.78 -13.81
C ALA A 573 -15.82 13.22 -14.02
N ARG A 574 -15.34 13.29 -15.27
CA ARG A 574 -13.94 13.07 -15.66
C ARG A 574 -13.24 14.40 -15.85
N GLU A 575 -11.94 14.42 -15.61
CA GLU A 575 -11.03 15.31 -16.31
C GLU A 575 -10.55 14.59 -17.59
N HIS A 576 -10.82 15.19 -18.75
CA HIS A 576 -10.08 15.00 -19.99
C HIS A 576 -10.17 13.69 -20.82
N GLY A 577 -11.33 13.02 -20.95
CA GLY A 577 -11.51 11.98 -21.99
C GLY A 577 -10.65 10.70 -21.89
N ALA A 578 -9.69 10.62 -20.95
CA ALA A 578 -8.76 9.52 -20.79
C ALA A 578 -9.41 8.35 -20.02
N PRO A 579 -9.25 7.06 -20.44
CA PRO A 579 -9.83 5.89 -19.76
C PRO A 579 -9.61 5.98 -18.26
N SER A 580 -10.68 5.76 -17.46
CA SER A 580 -10.61 5.91 -16.00
C SER A 580 -9.41 5.15 -15.45
N GLN A 581 -8.41 5.87 -14.92
CA GLN A 581 -7.26 5.23 -14.33
C GLN A 581 -7.66 4.40 -13.11
N ALA A 582 -6.96 3.27 -12.99
CA ALA A 582 -7.25 2.15 -12.11
C ALA A 582 -7.08 2.50 -10.63
N THR A 583 -8.12 3.07 -10.02
CA THR A 583 -8.36 2.94 -8.59
C THR A 583 -9.86 2.67 -8.36
N ASP A 584 -10.15 1.63 -7.59
CA ASP A 584 -11.45 1.27 -6.98
C ASP A 584 -12.23 0.10 -7.60
N ALA A 585 -12.99 -0.57 -6.74
CA ALA A 585 -13.89 -1.70 -7.00
C ALA A 585 -14.87 -1.52 -8.18
N ALA A 586 -15.03 -0.28 -8.68
CA ALA A 586 -15.78 0.07 -9.88
C ALA A 586 -15.22 -0.56 -11.17
N CYS A 587 -13.91 -0.84 -11.24
CA CYS A 587 -13.30 -1.48 -12.42
C CYS A 587 -13.53 -3.00 -12.52
N SER A 588 -14.24 -3.61 -11.56
CA SER A 588 -14.73 -5.00 -11.71
C SER A 588 -15.85 -5.11 -12.76
N TRP A 589 -16.51 -3.99 -13.06
CA TRP A 589 -17.50 -3.83 -14.11
C TRP A 589 -16.95 -2.93 -15.20
N ARG A 590 -17.15 -3.34 -16.46
CA ARG A 590 -16.78 -2.54 -17.64
C ARG A 590 -18.02 -2.08 -18.36
N VAL A 591 -17.90 -0.90 -18.95
CA VAL A 591 -18.97 -0.34 -19.77
C VAL A 591 -19.12 -1.17 -21.04
N THR A 592 -20.37 -1.41 -21.41
CA THR A 592 -20.77 -2.02 -22.67
C THR A 592 -21.82 -1.14 -23.36
N ARG A 593 -21.79 -1.05 -24.69
CA ARG A 593 -22.66 -0.12 -25.45
C ARG A 593 -23.36 -0.81 -26.63
N GLY A 594 -24.39 -0.17 -27.18
CA GLY A 594 -25.05 -0.58 -28.45
C GLY A 594 -26.31 -1.45 -28.33
N GLY A 595 -26.54 -2.12 -27.21
CA GLY A 595 -27.59 -3.14 -27.15
C GLY A 595 -27.17 -4.39 -27.94
N ALA A 596 -28.09 -5.31 -28.19
CA ALA A 596 -27.81 -6.59 -28.85
C ALA A 596 -29.08 -7.14 -29.53
N TRP A 597 -28.97 -8.26 -30.24
CA TRP A 597 -30.05 -8.95 -30.96
C TRP A 597 -31.33 -9.22 -30.14
N HIS A 598 -31.25 -9.25 -28.81
CA HIS A 598 -32.40 -9.47 -27.91
C HIS A 598 -32.81 -8.20 -27.12
N SER A 599 -32.31 -7.03 -27.53
CA SER A 599 -32.57 -5.76 -26.85
C SER A 599 -33.87 -5.11 -27.31
N GLN A 600 -34.57 -4.51 -26.35
CA GLN A 600 -35.74 -3.66 -26.58
C GLN A 600 -35.33 -2.26 -27.00
N ALA A 601 -36.28 -1.48 -27.53
CA ALA A 601 -36.09 -0.10 -27.95
C ALA A 601 -35.27 0.77 -26.97
N GLU A 602 -35.55 0.68 -25.67
CA GLU A 602 -34.88 1.45 -24.61
C GLU A 602 -33.37 1.14 -24.50
N HIS A 603 -32.98 -0.08 -24.86
CA HIS A 603 -31.59 -0.55 -24.79
C HIS A 603 -30.81 -0.32 -26.09
N LEU A 604 -31.49 0.13 -27.15
CA LEU A 604 -30.91 0.42 -28.46
C LEU A 604 -30.58 1.90 -28.65
N GLN A 605 -30.84 2.76 -27.66
CA GLN A 605 -30.57 4.19 -27.79
C GLN A 605 -29.06 4.44 -27.90
N SER A 606 -28.64 5.44 -28.68
CA SER A 606 -27.21 5.77 -28.86
C SER A 606 -26.54 6.06 -27.51
N ALA A 607 -27.27 6.67 -26.58
CA ALA A 607 -26.81 6.94 -25.22
C ALA A 607 -26.87 5.73 -24.26
N HIS A 608 -27.56 4.65 -24.59
CA HIS A 608 -27.85 3.59 -23.62
C HIS A 608 -26.58 2.85 -23.14
N ARG A 609 -26.27 2.97 -21.86
CA ARG A 609 -25.09 2.35 -21.24
C ARG A 609 -25.47 1.04 -20.55
N GLY A 610 -24.73 -0.02 -20.86
CA GLY A 610 -24.77 -1.29 -20.13
C GLY A 610 -23.49 -1.54 -19.34
N LYS A 611 -23.53 -2.53 -18.46
CA LYS A 611 -22.34 -3.04 -17.77
C LYS A 611 -22.32 -4.55 -17.74
N LEU A 612 -21.11 -5.10 -17.70
CA LEU A 612 -20.86 -6.50 -17.40
C LEU A 612 -19.54 -6.62 -16.64
N THR A 613 -19.38 -7.66 -15.84
CA THR A 613 -18.12 -7.88 -15.11
C THR A 613 -16.98 -8.19 -16.08
N VAL A 614 -15.73 -7.89 -15.69
CA VAL A 614 -14.55 -8.15 -16.52
C VAL A 614 -14.38 -9.61 -16.97
N HIS A 615 -15.02 -10.56 -16.28
CA HIS A 615 -15.01 -12.00 -16.59
C HIS A 615 -16.34 -12.49 -17.19
N GLY A 616 -17.33 -11.61 -17.33
CA GLY A 616 -18.62 -11.98 -17.88
C GLY A 616 -18.51 -12.35 -19.35
N ARG A 617 -18.96 -13.55 -19.70
CA ARG A 617 -19.05 -14.06 -21.07
C ARG A 617 -20.51 -14.36 -21.34
N ILE A 618 -21.14 -13.60 -22.22
CA ILE A 618 -22.52 -13.84 -22.60
C ILE A 618 -22.66 -13.82 -24.11
N ASN A 619 -23.68 -14.53 -24.59
CA ASN A 619 -23.99 -14.73 -26.01
C ASN A 619 -24.53 -13.46 -26.73
N SER A 620 -24.42 -12.31 -26.08
CA SER A 620 -24.91 -11.03 -26.57
C SER A 620 -23.88 -9.91 -26.39
N VAL A 621 -22.65 -10.25 -25.99
CA VAL A 621 -21.53 -9.29 -25.84
C VAL A 621 -20.34 -9.74 -26.67
N GLY A 622 -19.89 -8.85 -27.54
CA GLY A 622 -18.67 -8.89 -28.32
C GLY A 622 -17.87 -7.59 -28.15
N PHE A 623 -17.17 -7.16 -29.20
CA PHE A 623 -16.41 -5.91 -29.19
C PHE A 623 -16.04 -5.45 -30.60
N ARG A 624 -15.67 -4.17 -30.74
CA ARG A 624 -14.97 -3.63 -31.91
C ARG A 624 -13.66 -2.96 -31.50
N LEU A 625 -12.79 -2.73 -32.47
CA LEU A 625 -11.49 -2.09 -32.25
C LEU A 625 -11.56 -0.58 -32.46
N ALA A 626 -10.76 0.15 -31.69
CA ALA A 626 -10.31 1.49 -32.01
C ALA A 626 -8.80 1.45 -32.30
N GLU A 627 -8.32 2.46 -33.03
CA GLU A 627 -6.91 2.66 -33.34
C GLU A 627 -6.55 4.14 -33.26
N ASP A 628 -5.43 4.43 -32.61
CA ASP A 628 -4.88 5.79 -32.53
C ASP A 628 -4.21 6.17 -33.88
N LEU A 629 -4.45 7.40 -34.34
CA LEU A 629 -3.95 7.95 -35.61
C LEU A 629 -2.61 8.68 -35.47
#